data_AF-A0A821YBA2-F1
#
_entry.id   AF-A0A821YBA2-F1
#
_cell.length_a   1.000
_cell.length_b   1.000
_cell.length_c   1.000
_cell.angle_alpha   90.00
_cell.angle_beta   90.00
_cell.angle_gamma   90.00
#
_symmetry.space_group_name_H-M   'P 1'
#
loop_
_entity.id
_entity.type
_entity.pdbx_description
1 polymer ?
#
loop_
_entity_poly.entity_id
_entity_poly.type
_entity_poly.pdbx_seq_one_letter_code
_entity_poly.pdbx_strand_id
1 'polypeptide(L)'
;MSKSSSKSSSAKSIVKTVDLTSVSNFYKDILELVLLCTLTEEPSTSSSSKIYLSELASLDIEKWDKNRVDQALFERLRMSDPSSQLITSTTKSSSIAHEIITENRCLHYLSGCYQRLLQQRNHFQLILDHIQNLFIDHGKTAIILPSMYDDQDLSKQWIELLIESNDNSILCEYIDRVNNELLSSMTNEIESFYKTVFYYMYKAIYPLDYFSNEVISYISVLTHLSQWSILVQIIFRLSHPKTLSNRSSRNTDISSTSGRAFQDTLIGSLLSKSCLPSIPGKPFLFFNKPKLMSERNIEITATTVWQPMKTYQDHLSQLFKACVKNADARNDVLQWIGDCFDTNQGKNQEWSSHDPLAAFLFVSDGFLLNLNVVLLSLAKPFAEPYSSRLLKINPLYAISQNEKVHLKELYKETPLINRQDENEEEKNPQITFNFITEIFFMSHFSYSISVHRLHRILVKISDELTRLRDAYNNAVKSDGPNHETSIKLGEAMENGLTAFLNIKTVLNEPYLLELSNALFTATCSWLVHLASSSSNHQQNSDGEEQMNVLKKLPLTSEPNRQLSYIPEFIIENIIDYLKFLTRYNIQLFQSMESSITEYINLILVFMGDMNRLRNPHLRATLADVLEDILPNEQHNNSRIINNSYTETIFQEYPLIEHLPRALLDVFVSIELTGQGVAFEQKFNYRRPMYNILEYLWKFDKHRIQIKKLAAYAERHIDDAEAPLFLRFINLLMNDANFLLDEALTYMARLRADQEAKERGEWNEMPDKQRQELENTFQRTGRIARYMNIMGIKTVNIKREKPYCQE
;
A
#
# COMPACT_ATOMS: atom_id res chain seq x y z
N MET A 1 65.61 -38.88 28.37
CA MET A 1 65.61 -39.06 29.84
C MET A 1 64.16 -39.32 30.24
N SER A 2 63.72 -40.40 30.87
CA SER A 2 64.32 -41.55 31.54
C SER A 2 63.23 -42.65 31.66
N LYS A 3 63.65 -43.92 31.56
CA LYS A 3 62.92 -45.19 31.79
C LYS A 3 62.21 -45.20 33.18
N SER A 4 61.15 -45.96 33.48
CA SER A 4 61.06 -47.43 33.59
C SER A 4 59.60 -47.86 33.92
N SER A 5 58.97 -48.80 33.22
CA SER A 5 58.89 -50.28 33.44
C SER A 5 57.62 -50.80 34.14
N SER A 6 56.79 -51.49 33.35
CA SER A 6 56.11 -52.79 33.61
C SER A 6 55.23 -53.01 34.86
N LYS A 7 53.95 -53.36 34.62
CA LYS A 7 53.40 -54.69 34.97
C LYS A 7 52.03 -54.92 34.31
N SER A 8 51.98 -55.92 33.44
CA SER A 8 50.77 -56.56 32.91
C SER A 8 50.27 -57.62 33.91
N SER A 9 48.99 -57.58 34.28
CA SER A 9 48.24 -58.77 34.70
C SER A 9 46.73 -58.55 34.66
N SER A 10 46.07 -59.30 33.77
CA SER A 10 44.69 -59.80 33.85
C SER A 10 43.53 -58.80 34.07
N ALA A 11 43.00 -58.25 32.98
CA ALA A 11 41.59 -57.86 32.91
C ALA A 11 40.83 -58.93 32.09
N LYS A 12 40.62 -60.10 32.70
CA LYS A 12 39.65 -61.09 32.23
C LYS A 12 38.26 -60.66 32.74
N SER A 13 37.32 -60.58 31.81
CA SER A 13 35.88 -60.84 32.00
C SER A 13 35.16 -60.14 33.15
N ILE A 14 34.62 -58.95 32.90
CA ILE A 14 33.29 -58.57 33.42
C ILE A 14 32.55 -57.84 32.28
N VAL A 15 32.05 -58.63 31.32
CA VAL A 15 30.91 -58.21 30.51
C VAL A 15 29.73 -58.15 31.48
N LYS A 16 29.40 -56.96 31.98
CA LYS A 16 28.10 -56.74 32.63
C LYS A 16 27.04 -56.86 31.55
N THR A 17 26.38 -58.00 31.52
CA THR A 17 25.08 -58.20 30.88
C THR A 17 24.13 -57.10 31.35
N VAL A 18 23.91 -56.08 30.51
CA VAL A 18 22.77 -55.18 30.67
C VAL A 18 21.54 -56.03 30.39
N ASP A 19 20.65 -56.17 31.37
CA ASP A 19 19.40 -56.92 31.26
C ASP A 19 18.56 -56.38 30.09
N LEU A 20 18.52 -57.11 28.98
CA LEU A 20 17.69 -56.83 27.80
C LEU A 20 16.19 -56.70 28.15
N THR A 21 15.76 -57.32 29.25
CA THR A 21 14.40 -57.22 29.81
C THR A 21 14.09 -55.86 30.41
N SER A 22 15.07 -55.20 31.05
CA SER A 22 14.89 -53.85 31.62
C SER A 22 14.71 -52.79 30.54
N VAL A 23 15.42 -52.92 29.42
CA VAL A 23 15.30 -52.02 28.26
C VAL A 23 13.97 -52.24 27.54
N SER A 24 13.51 -53.50 27.42
CA SER A 24 12.22 -53.84 26.81
C SER A 24 11.02 -53.30 27.62
N ASN A 25 11.08 -53.36 28.95
CA ASN A 25 10.02 -52.83 29.81
C ASN A 25 10.00 -51.30 29.79
N PHE A 26 11.18 -50.66 29.82
CA PHE A 26 11.29 -49.21 29.69
C PHE A 26 10.78 -48.69 28.32
N TYR A 27 11.03 -49.45 27.25
CA TYR A 27 10.50 -49.14 25.92
C TYR A 27 8.96 -49.21 25.86
N LYS A 28 8.38 -50.24 26.48
CA LYS A 28 6.92 -50.37 26.68
C LYS A 28 6.36 -49.17 27.45
N ASP A 29 6.96 -48.82 28.59
CA ASP A 29 6.46 -47.73 29.43
C ASP A 29 6.49 -46.37 28.71
N ILE A 30 7.52 -46.11 27.89
CA ILE A 30 7.58 -44.89 27.06
C ILE A 30 6.49 -44.90 26.00
N LEU A 31 6.30 -46.01 25.26
CA LEU A 31 5.30 -46.08 24.21
C LEU A 31 3.88 -45.92 24.76
N GLU A 32 3.57 -46.54 25.89
CA GLU A 32 2.26 -46.40 26.53
C GLU A 32 2.04 -44.99 27.10
N LEU A 33 3.10 -44.29 27.53
CA LEU A 33 3.03 -42.90 27.97
C LEU A 33 2.82 -41.94 26.79
N VAL A 34 3.42 -42.22 25.63
CA VAL A 34 3.32 -41.39 24.43
C VAL A 34 2.01 -41.60 23.68
N LEU A 35 1.63 -42.87 23.45
CA LEU A 35 0.43 -43.25 22.73
C LEU A 35 -0.83 -43.24 23.62
N LEU A 36 -0.68 -43.27 24.94
CA LEU A 36 -1.81 -43.42 25.88
C LEU A 36 -2.66 -44.67 25.58
N CYS A 37 -2.06 -45.68 24.95
CA CYS A 37 -2.67 -46.96 24.60
C CYS A 37 -2.00 -48.11 25.36
N THR A 38 -2.71 -49.21 25.57
CA THR A 38 -2.21 -50.44 26.21
C THR A 38 -2.71 -51.67 25.47
N LEU A 39 -1.91 -52.75 25.54
CA LEU A 39 -2.24 -54.07 24.98
C LEU A 39 -2.69 -55.07 26.05
N THR A 40 -2.70 -54.66 27.32
CA THR A 40 -3.11 -55.50 28.45
C THR A 40 -4.46 -55.03 28.99
N GLU A 41 -5.39 -55.97 29.20
CA GLU A 41 -6.70 -55.70 29.82
C GLU A 41 -6.57 -55.33 31.31
N GLU A 42 -5.46 -55.69 31.97
CA GLU A 42 -5.27 -55.43 33.39
C GLU A 42 -4.87 -53.96 33.67
N PRO A 43 -5.46 -53.31 34.70
CA PRO A 43 -5.04 -51.98 35.14
C PRO A 43 -3.62 -52.07 35.70
N SER A 44 -2.64 -51.64 34.91
CA SER A 44 -1.25 -51.51 35.33
C SER A 44 -1.15 -50.69 36.62
N THR A 45 -0.21 -51.04 37.51
CA THR A 45 0.12 -50.26 38.73
C THR A 45 0.62 -48.84 38.43
N SER A 46 0.81 -48.48 37.16
CA SER A 46 1.14 -47.12 36.71
C SER A 46 -0.09 -46.21 36.74
N SER A 47 0.08 -45.01 37.26
CA SER A 47 -0.94 -44.03 37.67
C SER A 47 -1.76 -43.37 36.55
N SER A 48 -1.72 -43.83 35.29
CA SER A 48 -2.42 -43.19 34.15
C SER A 48 -3.46 -44.10 33.48
N SER A 49 -4.64 -43.55 33.20
CA SER A 49 -5.67 -44.20 32.37
C SER A 49 -5.18 -44.31 30.91
N LYS A 50 -5.50 -45.42 30.23
CA LYS A 50 -5.03 -45.75 28.87
C LYS A 50 -6.15 -46.39 28.04
N ILE A 51 -6.05 -46.36 26.72
CA ILE A 51 -6.99 -47.00 25.79
C ILE A 51 -6.53 -48.40 25.44
N TYR A 52 -7.43 -49.38 25.51
CA TYR A 52 -7.17 -50.76 25.13
C TYR A 52 -7.33 -50.97 23.62
N LEU A 53 -6.31 -51.52 22.95
CA LEU A 53 -6.35 -51.84 21.53
C LEU A 53 -6.74 -53.30 21.32
N SER A 54 -8.04 -53.55 21.09
CA SER A 54 -8.61 -54.90 21.03
C SER A 54 -8.17 -55.71 19.82
N GLU A 55 -7.96 -55.07 18.66
CA GLU A 55 -7.57 -55.80 17.44
C GLU A 55 -6.11 -56.26 17.54
N LEU A 56 -5.21 -55.37 18.00
CA LEU A 56 -3.81 -55.72 18.19
C LEU A 56 -3.58 -56.73 19.32
N ALA A 57 -4.36 -56.64 20.40
CA ALA A 57 -4.24 -57.56 21.55
C ALA A 57 -4.65 -59.00 21.19
N SER A 58 -5.54 -59.18 20.22
CA SER A 58 -5.99 -60.50 19.74
C SER A 58 -4.92 -61.31 18.99
N LEU A 59 -3.77 -60.70 18.67
CA LEU A 59 -2.64 -61.32 17.94
C LEU A 59 -1.63 -62.06 18.85
N ASP A 60 -1.97 -62.28 20.13
CA ASP A 60 -1.38 -63.28 21.05
C ASP A 60 0.13 -63.14 21.37
N ILE A 61 0.66 -61.91 21.39
CA ILE A 61 2.08 -61.67 21.72
C ILE A 61 2.18 -60.38 22.56
N GLU A 62 2.52 -60.50 23.84
CA GLU A 62 2.51 -59.43 24.87
C GLU A 62 3.60 -58.33 24.73
N LYS A 63 4.37 -58.27 23.63
CA LYS A 63 5.53 -57.37 23.50
C LYS A 63 5.34 -56.29 22.44
N TRP A 64 5.64 -55.05 22.82
CA TRP A 64 5.80 -53.92 21.90
C TRP A 64 7.04 -54.14 21.01
N ASP A 65 6.86 -54.08 19.69
CA ASP A 65 7.92 -54.16 18.69
C ASP A 65 7.77 -53.01 17.68
N LYS A 66 8.84 -52.69 16.95
CA LYS A 66 8.96 -51.57 16.01
C LYS A 66 7.83 -51.56 14.96
N ASN A 67 7.47 -52.73 14.44
CA ASN A 67 6.39 -52.89 13.45
C ASN A 67 4.97 -52.79 14.06
N ARG A 68 4.83 -52.90 15.38
CA ARG A 68 3.54 -52.86 16.08
C ARG A 68 3.12 -51.46 16.48
N VAL A 69 4.07 -50.55 16.65
CA VAL A 69 3.77 -49.13 16.89
C VAL A 69 2.95 -48.57 15.73
N ASP A 70 3.31 -48.94 14.50
CA ASP A 70 2.61 -48.58 13.28
C ASP A 70 1.17 -49.11 13.24
N GLN A 71 0.98 -50.41 13.52
CA GLN A 71 -0.33 -51.05 13.58
C GLN A 71 -1.20 -50.51 14.72
N ALA A 72 -0.61 -50.25 15.89
CA ALA A 72 -1.29 -49.67 17.05
C ALA A 72 -1.78 -48.24 16.76
N LEU A 73 -0.96 -47.43 16.08
CA LEU A 73 -1.37 -46.10 15.60
C LEU A 73 -2.53 -46.22 14.62
N PHE A 74 -2.42 -47.11 13.64
CA PHE A 74 -3.46 -47.28 12.63
C PHE A 74 -4.81 -47.69 13.23
N GLU A 75 -4.82 -48.66 14.17
CA GLU A 75 -6.01 -49.05 14.92
C GLU A 75 -6.57 -47.85 15.69
N ARG A 76 -5.73 -47.15 16.46
CA ARG A 76 -6.14 -46.02 17.29
C ARG A 76 -6.71 -44.84 16.51
N LEU A 77 -6.18 -44.55 15.32
CA LEU A 77 -6.62 -43.45 14.47
C LEU A 77 -7.94 -43.74 13.74
N ARG A 78 -8.29 -45.03 13.57
CA ARG A 78 -9.57 -45.46 12.97
C ARG A 78 -10.70 -45.65 13.98
N MET A 79 -10.40 -45.64 15.27
CA MET A 79 -11.42 -45.76 16.32
C MET A 79 -12.37 -44.56 16.30
N SER A 80 -13.65 -44.81 16.05
CA SER A 80 -14.71 -43.80 16.05
C SER A 80 -15.07 -43.29 17.46
N ASP A 81 -15.00 -44.15 18.49
CA ASP A 81 -15.22 -43.78 19.89
C ASP A 81 -14.17 -44.37 20.83
N PRO A 82 -13.04 -43.66 21.06
CA PRO A 82 -11.97 -44.10 21.94
C PRO A 82 -12.40 -44.23 23.42
N SER A 83 -13.49 -43.57 23.81
CA SER A 83 -14.04 -43.58 25.17
C SER A 83 -14.55 -44.96 25.58
N SER A 84 -15.03 -45.75 24.60
CA SER A 84 -15.61 -47.08 24.81
C SER A 84 -14.60 -48.14 25.29
N GLN A 85 -13.30 -47.92 25.01
CA GLN A 85 -12.21 -48.85 25.32
C GLN A 85 -11.25 -48.30 26.38
N LEU A 86 -11.70 -47.36 27.20
CA LEU A 86 -10.89 -46.75 28.26
C LEU A 86 -10.70 -47.69 29.46
N ILE A 87 -9.44 -47.94 29.84
CA ILE A 87 -9.07 -48.57 31.10
C ILE A 87 -8.74 -47.46 32.11
N THR A 88 -9.61 -47.29 33.12
CA THR A 88 -9.45 -46.28 34.17
C THR A 88 -8.54 -46.72 35.30
N SER A 89 -7.59 -45.87 35.68
CA SER A 89 -6.80 -46.01 36.91
C SER A 89 -7.64 -45.74 38.16
N THR A 90 -7.27 -46.34 39.31
CA THR A 90 -7.96 -46.20 40.61
C THR A 90 -7.94 -44.79 41.20
N THR A 91 -7.10 -43.90 40.67
CA THR A 91 -7.04 -42.47 41.04
C THR A 91 -7.82 -41.62 40.03
N LYS A 92 -8.80 -40.84 40.50
CA LYS A 92 -9.57 -39.88 39.67
C LYS A 92 -8.62 -38.98 38.87
N SER A 93 -8.50 -39.21 37.56
CA SER A 93 -7.80 -38.31 36.65
C SER A 93 -8.53 -36.97 36.55
N SER A 94 -7.81 -35.87 36.31
CA SER A 94 -8.44 -34.58 36.02
C SER A 94 -9.26 -34.65 34.72
N SER A 95 -10.30 -33.82 34.59
CA SER A 95 -11.14 -33.74 33.37
C SER A 95 -10.30 -33.56 32.10
N ILE A 96 -9.25 -32.74 32.18
CA ILE A 96 -8.34 -32.44 31.07
C ILE A 96 -7.53 -33.67 30.65
N ALA A 97 -7.08 -34.49 31.61
CA ALA A 97 -6.35 -35.71 31.29
C ALA A 97 -7.26 -36.72 30.59
N HIS A 98 -8.56 -36.73 30.91
CA HIS A 98 -9.52 -37.62 30.25
C HIS A 98 -9.74 -37.24 28.79
N GLU A 99 -9.92 -35.94 28.50
CA GLU A 99 -10.07 -35.41 27.14
C GLU A 99 -8.86 -35.72 26.24
N ILE A 100 -7.63 -35.60 26.78
CA ILE A 100 -6.40 -35.91 26.04
C ILE A 100 -6.31 -37.40 25.68
N ILE A 101 -6.79 -38.28 26.57
CA ILE A 101 -6.77 -39.74 26.33
C ILE A 101 -7.82 -40.11 25.29
N THR A 102 -9.03 -39.58 25.40
CA THR A 102 -10.16 -39.91 24.50
C THR A 102 -10.20 -39.05 23.23
N GLU A 103 -9.13 -38.34 22.89
CA GLU A 103 -9.07 -37.50 21.69
C GLU A 103 -9.40 -38.34 20.44
N ASN A 104 -10.45 -37.95 19.73
CA ASN A 104 -10.94 -38.65 18.55
C ASN A 104 -10.39 -38.04 17.25
N ARG A 105 -9.93 -36.78 17.29
CA ARG A 105 -9.39 -36.07 16.13
C ARG A 105 -8.01 -36.61 15.76
N CYS A 106 -7.91 -37.24 14.60
CA CYS A 106 -6.71 -37.90 14.08
C CYS A 106 -5.44 -37.02 14.17
N LEU A 107 -5.50 -35.80 13.63
CA LEU A 107 -4.31 -34.94 13.56
C LEU A 107 -3.92 -34.36 14.94
N HIS A 108 -4.89 -34.11 15.82
CA HIS A 108 -4.63 -33.62 17.18
C HIS A 108 -4.04 -34.71 18.08
N TYR A 109 -4.51 -35.95 17.92
CA TYR A 109 -3.93 -37.08 18.62
C TYR A 109 -2.47 -37.31 18.21
N LEU A 110 -2.17 -37.29 16.89
CA LEU A 110 -0.81 -37.42 16.38
C LEU A 110 0.12 -36.31 16.87
N SER A 111 -0.32 -35.04 16.84
CA SER A 111 0.47 -33.92 17.34
C SER A 111 0.70 -34.00 18.85
N GLY A 112 -0.30 -34.45 19.62
CA GLY A 112 -0.18 -34.71 21.05
C GLY A 112 0.80 -35.85 21.37
N CYS A 113 0.79 -36.93 20.58
CA CYS A 113 1.78 -37.99 20.67
C CYS A 113 3.19 -37.47 20.40
N TYR A 114 3.36 -36.65 19.36
CA TYR A 114 4.64 -36.03 19.02
C TYR A 114 5.17 -35.13 20.15
N GLN A 115 4.30 -34.30 20.75
CA GLN A 115 4.65 -33.45 21.90
C GLN A 115 5.10 -34.27 23.12
N ARG A 116 4.35 -35.33 23.47
CA ARG A 116 4.71 -36.22 24.59
C ARG A 116 6.02 -36.93 24.33
N LEU A 117 6.29 -37.35 23.10
CA LEU A 117 7.54 -37.99 22.72
C LEU A 117 8.74 -37.05 22.89
N LEU A 118 8.59 -35.78 22.51
CA LEU A 118 9.63 -34.77 22.64
C LEU A 118 9.98 -34.45 24.10
N GLN A 119 9.00 -34.49 25.00
CA GLN A 119 9.23 -34.33 26.44
C GLN A 119 10.11 -35.45 27.04
N GLN A 120 10.22 -36.60 26.36
CA GLN A 120 10.99 -37.77 26.79
C GLN A 120 12.38 -37.90 26.11
N ARG A 121 12.84 -36.88 25.36
CA ARG A 121 14.06 -36.92 24.51
C ARG A 121 15.37 -37.28 25.23
N ASN A 122 15.45 -37.19 26.56
CA ASN A 122 16.70 -37.33 27.31
C ASN A 122 17.22 -38.79 27.47
N HIS A 123 16.43 -39.82 27.12
CA HIS A 123 16.78 -41.20 27.47
C HIS A 123 17.20 -42.13 26.31
N PHE A 124 16.71 -41.96 25.06
CA PHE A 124 17.05 -42.85 23.92
C PHE A 124 16.89 -42.21 22.52
N GLN A 125 17.90 -41.49 22.02
CA GLN A 125 17.78 -40.67 20.79
C GLN A 125 17.42 -41.47 19.51
N LEU A 126 18.09 -42.59 19.22
CA LEU A 126 17.91 -43.35 17.97
C LEU A 126 16.53 -44.04 17.82
N ILE A 127 15.95 -44.50 18.93
CA ILE A 127 14.65 -45.18 18.93
C ILE A 127 13.52 -44.14 18.83
N LEU A 128 13.69 -43.00 19.50
CA LEU A 128 12.75 -41.90 19.46
C LEU A 128 12.69 -41.24 18.08
N ASP A 129 13.80 -41.21 17.32
CA ASP A 129 13.80 -40.65 15.95
C ASP A 129 12.96 -41.49 14.98
N HIS A 130 12.97 -42.82 15.12
CA HIS A 130 12.10 -43.68 14.30
C HIS A 130 10.61 -43.46 14.61
N ILE A 131 10.25 -43.31 15.89
CA ILE A 131 8.86 -43.07 16.31
C ILE A 131 8.41 -41.65 15.90
N GLN A 132 9.32 -40.67 15.95
CA GLN A 132 9.06 -39.32 15.40
C GLN A 132 8.66 -39.41 13.93
N ASN A 133 9.44 -40.14 13.11
CA ASN A 133 9.14 -40.28 11.68
C ASN A 133 7.81 -41.01 11.44
N LEU A 134 7.48 -42.04 12.23
CA LEU A 134 6.17 -42.70 12.15
C LEU A 134 5.00 -41.73 12.35
N PHE A 135 5.07 -40.82 13.33
CA PHE A 135 4.00 -39.83 13.53
C PHE A 135 3.86 -38.86 12.34
N ILE A 136 4.99 -38.51 11.72
CA ILE A 136 5.02 -37.63 10.54
C ILE A 136 4.44 -38.37 9.32
N ASP A 137 4.83 -39.63 9.10
CA ASP A 137 4.33 -40.50 8.03
C ASP A 137 2.82 -40.72 8.14
N HIS A 138 2.29 -40.95 9.35
CA HIS A 138 0.85 -41.06 9.60
C HIS A 138 0.13 -39.73 9.36
N GLY A 139 0.71 -38.61 9.78
CA GLY A 139 0.17 -37.28 9.50
C GLY A 139 0.10 -37.00 8.00
N LYS A 140 1.15 -37.33 7.26
CA LYS A 140 1.21 -37.26 5.79
C LYS A 140 0.15 -38.16 5.16
N THR A 141 0.03 -39.41 5.61
CA THR A 141 -0.95 -40.37 5.09
C THR A 141 -2.38 -39.89 5.30
N ALA A 142 -2.68 -39.30 6.46
CA ALA A 142 -3.98 -38.70 6.73
C ALA A 142 -4.32 -37.56 5.77
N ILE A 143 -3.33 -36.74 5.39
CA ILE A 143 -3.52 -35.64 4.43
C ILE A 143 -3.68 -36.14 2.98
N ILE A 144 -2.91 -37.15 2.57
CA ILE A 144 -2.94 -37.69 1.19
C ILE A 144 -4.18 -38.56 0.95
N LEU A 145 -4.62 -39.34 1.96
CA LEU A 145 -5.77 -40.24 1.89
C LEU A 145 -6.85 -39.88 2.92
N PRO A 146 -7.54 -38.72 2.80
CA PRO A 146 -8.60 -38.35 3.74
C PRO A 146 -9.75 -39.36 3.83
N SER A 147 -10.02 -40.10 2.75
CA SER A 147 -11.07 -41.13 2.68
C SER A 147 -10.84 -42.33 3.60
N MET A 148 -9.68 -42.43 4.26
CA MET A 148 -9.44 -43.45 5.28
C MET A 148 -10.10 -43.11 6.63
N TYR A 149 -10.58 -41.86 6.77
CA TYR A 149 -11.07 -41.26 8.01
C TYR A 149 -12.42 -40.56 7.77
N ASP A 150 -13.37 -41.24 7.11
CA ASP A 150 -14.61 -40.66 6.57
C ASP A 150 -15.49 -39.90 7.59
N ASP A 151 -15.33 -40.14 8.90
CA ASP A 151 -16.05 -39.44 9.97
C ASP A 151 -15.42 -38.12 10.42
N GLN A 152 -14.29 -37.70 9.83
CA GLN A 152 -13.50 -36.56 10.29
C GLN A 152 -13.22 -35.52 9.20
N ASP A 153 -13.37 -34.23 9.54
CA ASP A 153 -12.90 -33.13 8.68
C ASP A 153 -11.43 -32.81 8.99
N LEU A 154 -10.53 -33.50 8.28
CA LEU A 154 -9.09 -33.31 8.44
C LEU A 154 -8.62 -31.92 8.02
N SER A 155 -9.29 -31.27 7.06
CA SER A 155 -8.93 -29.91 6.65
C SER A 155 -9.21 -28.91 7.77
N LYS A 156 -10.33 -29.06 8.48
CA LYS A 156 -10.65 -28.23 9.65
C LYS A 156 -9.70 -28.49 10.82
N GLN A 157 -9.41 -29.76 11.12
CA GLN A 157 -8.44 -30.12 12.16
C GLN A 157 -7.06 -29.53 11.88
N TRP A 158 -6.64 -29.54 10.61
CA TRP A 158 -5.37 -28.97 10.20
C TRP A 158 -5.31 -27.45 10.41
N ILE A 159 -6.40 -26.73 10.14
CA ILE A 159 -6.50 -25.28 10.41
C ILE A 159 -6.41 -24.99 11.91
N GLU A 160 -7.09 -25.78 12.74
CA GLU A 160 -7.03 -25.64 14.21
C GLU A 160 -5.57 -25.79 14.70
N LEU A 161 -4.88 -26.85 14.26
CA LEU A 161 -3.46 -27.06 14.58
C LEU A 161 -2.56 -25.93 14.07
N LEU A 162 -2.79 -25.43 12.86
CA LEU A 162 -2.03 -24.30 12.32
C LEU A 162 -2.22 -23.04 13.19
N ILE A 163 -3.45 -22.75 13.64
CA ILE A 163 -3.70 -21.60 14.51
C ILE A 163 -3.04 -21.79 15.87
N GLU A 164 -3.15 -22.96 16.49
CA GLU A 164 -2.50 -23.30 17.76
C GLU A 164 -0.98 -23.25 17.67
N SER A 165 -0.41 -23.55 16.49
CA SER A 165 1.04 -23.54 16.28
C SER A 165 1.67 -22.15 16.38
N ASN A 166 0.89 -21.08 16.25
CA ASN A 166 1.37 -19.71 16.45
C ASN A 166 1.94 -19.51 17.86
N ASP A 167 1.37 -20.17 18.88
CA ASP A 167 1.78 -20.04 20.29
C ASP A 167 2.61 -21.24 20.79
N ASN A 168 2.63 -22.35 20.06
CA ASN A 168 3.28 -23.60 20.46
C ASN A 168 4.40 -24.01 19.51
N SER A 169 5.65 -23.75 19.91
CA SER A 169 6.85 -24.05 19.10
C SER A 169 7.03 -25.53 18.76
N ILE A 170 6.58 -26.43 19.65
CA ILE A 170 6.68 -27.89 19.41
C ILE A 170 5.69 -28.31 18.33
N LEU A 171 4.47 -27.77 18.37
CA LEU A 171 3.47 -28.03 17.34
C LEU A 171 3.90 -27.45 15.98
N CYS A 172 4.53 -26.28 15.99
CA CYS A 172 5.15 -25.67 14.81
C CYS A 172 6.22 -26.60 14.21
N GLU A 173 7.13 -27.16 15.03
CA GLU A 173 8.13 -28.15 14.56
C GLU A 173 7.48 -29.40 13.93
N TYR A 174 6.37 -29.90 14.51
CA TYR A 174 5.63 -31.02 13.95
C TYR A 174 5.06 -30.71 12.56
N ILE A 175 4.38 -29.57 12.43
CA ILE A 175 3.78 -29.11 11.16
C ILE A 175 4.86 -28.89 10.10
N ASP A 176 5.98 -28.27 10.48
CA ASP A 176 7.11 -28.05 9.59
C ASP A 176 7.62 -29.37 9.00
N ARG A 177 7.79 -30.39 9.84
CA ARG A 177 8.26 -31.72 9.39
C ARG A 177 7.25 -32.42 8.49
N VAL A 178 5.96 -32.39 8.83
CA VAL A 178 4.89 -32.96 7.99
C VAL A 178 4.86 -32.27 6.63
N ASN A 179 4.89 -30.93 6.59
CA ASN A 179 4.89 -30.18 5.33
C ASN A 179 6.15 -30.45 4.49
N ASN A 180 7.34 -30.53 5.12
CA ASN A 180 8.58 -30.84 4.42
C ASN A 180 8.53 -32.20 3.71
N GLU A 181 8.00 -33.23 4.38
CA GLU A 181 7.85 -34.56 3.77
C GLU A 181 6.71 -34.65 2.75
N LEU A 182 5.64 -33.90 2.97
CA LEU A 182 4.48 -33.87 2.09
C LEU A 182 4.79 -33.13 0.78
N LEU A 183 5.45 -31.98 0.86
CA LEU A 183 5.77 -31.13 -0.28
C LEU A 183 7.01 -31.58 -1.06
N SER A 184 7.74 -32.59 -0.54
CA SER A 184 8.86 -33.23 -1.25
C SER A 184 8.41 -33.95 -2.54
N SER A 185 7.16 -34.41 -2.59
CA SER A 185 6.55 -35.08 -3.74
C SER A 185 5.17 -34.49 -3.99
N MET A 186 5.08 -33.51 -4.90
CA MET A 186 3.78 -32.89 -5.23
C MET A 186 2.85 -33.87 -5.92
N THR A 187 1.66 -34.04 -5.33
CA THR A 187 0.57 -34.83 -5.89
C THR A 187 -0.71 -34.00 -6.00
N ASN A 188 -1.63 -34.42 -6.87
CA ASN A 188 -2.90 -33.72 -7.05
C ASN A 188 -3.76 -33.76 -5.78
N GLU A 189 -3.60 -34.78 -4.93
CA GLU A 189 -4.30 -34.90 -3.65
C GLU A 189 -3.90 -33.77 -2.70
N ILE A 190 -2.61 -33.42 -2.64
CA ILE A 190 -2.08 -32.34 -1.81
C ILE A 190 -2.68 -30.99 -2.21
N GLU A 191 -2.71 -30.70 -3.52
CA GLU A 191 -3.32 -29.47 -4.02
C GLU A 191 -4.82 -29.40 -3.67
N SER A 192 -5.55 -30.52 -3.81
CA SER A 192 -6.96 -30.61 -3.45
C SER A 192 -7.21 -30.40 -1.95
N PHE A 193 -6.35 -30.96 -1.10
CA PHE A 193 -6.40 -30.76 0.35
C PHE A 193 -6.21 -29.28 0.71
N TYR A 194 -5.12 -28.66 0.25
CA TYR A 194 -4.87 -27.23 0.54
C TYR A 194 -5.91 -26.30 -0.07
N LYS A 195 -6.49 -26.66 -1.22
CA LYS A 195 -7.62 -25.93 -1.80
C LYS A 195 -8.83 -25.89 -0.85
N THR A 196 -9.09 -26.99 -0.14
CA THR A 196 -10.16 -27.08 0.86
C THR A 196 -9.80 -26.29 2.12
N VAL A 197 -8.57 -26.44 2.62
CA VAL A 197 -8.02 -25.67 3.75
C VAL A 197 -8.15 -24.17 3.51
N PHE A 198 -7.63 -23.66 2.39
CA PHE A 198 -7.68 -22.24 2.06
C PHE A 198 -9.11 -21.71 1.83
N TYR A 199 -10.02 -22.56 1.36
CA TYR A 199 -11.43 -22.19 1.25
C TYR A 199 -12.11 -22.03 2.61
N TYR A 200 -11.84 -22.93 3.56
CA TYR A 200 -12.32 -22.80 4.93
C TYR A 200 -11.73 -21.58 5.64
N MET A 201 -10.43 -21.31 5.46
CA MET A 201 -9.81 -20.08 5.95
C MET A 201 -10.48 -18.84 5.36
N TYR A 202 -10.74 -18.81 4.04
CA TYR A 202 -11.45 -17.70 3.40
C TYR A 202 -12.84 -17.49 4.02
N LYS A 203 -13.63 -18.56 4.22
CA LYS A 203 -14.95 -18.47 4.87
C LYS A 203 -14.87 -17.94 6.30
N ALA A 204 -13.86 -18.34 7.05
CA ALA A 204 -13.65 -17.87 8.42
C ALA A 204 -13.21 -16.40 8.47
N ILE A 205 -12.40 -15.94 7.51
CA ILE A 205 -11.89 -14.56 7.41
C ILE A 205 -12.96 -13.59 6.88
N TYR A 206 -13.85 -14.06 6.00
CA TYR A 206 -14.85 -13.22 5.34
C TYR A 206 -15.70 -12.35 6.28
N PRO A 207 -16.25 -12.84 7.41
CA PRO A 207 -17.06 -12.02 8.32
C PRO A 207 -16.24 -11.14 9.29
N LEU A 208 -14.93 -11.33 9.40
CA LEU A 208 -14.10 -10.68 10.42
C LEU A 208 -13.70 -9.25 10.04
N ASP A 209 -13.43 -8.40 11.04
CA ASP A 209 -12.93 -7.04 10.86
C ASP A 209 -11.40 -6.96 10.96
N TYR A 210 -10.81 -5.88 10.43
CA TYR A 210 -9.35 -5.68 10.40
C TYR A 210 -8.71 -5.57 11.80
N PHE A 211 -9.49 -5.17 12.82
CA PHE A 211 -9.02 -5.04 14.21
C PHE A 211 -9.22 -6.32 15.04
N SER A 212 -9.69 -7.41 14.43
CA SER A 212 -9.87 -8.69 15.11
C SER A 212 -8.54 -9.45 15.23
N ASN A 213 -8.29 -10.04 16.40
CA ASN A 213 -7.08 -10.83 16.63
C ASN A 213 -7.13 -12.13 15.82
N GLU A 214 -8.32 -12.68 15.55
CA GLU A 214 -8.47 -13.89 14.77
C GLU A 214 -7.92 -13.72 13.35
N VAL A 215 -8.16 -12.59 12.68
CA VAL A 215 -7.61 -12.33 11.33
C VAL A 215 -6.08 -12.26 11.38
N ILE A 216 -5.51 -11.66 12.43
CA ILE A 216 -4.05 -11.61 12.62
C ILE A 216 -3.50 -13.03 12.73
N SER A 217 -4.13 -13.92 13.51
CA SER A 217 -3.73 -15.32 13.61
C SER A 217 -3.75 -16.03 12.25
N TYR A 218 -4.76 -15.79 11.42
CA TYR A 218 -4.79 -16.35 10.05
C TYR A 218 -3.68 -15.78 9.16
N ILE A 219 -3.34 -14.49 9.28
CA ILE A 219 -2.21 -13.90 8.54
C ILE A 219 -0.89 -14.51 9.00
N SER A 220 -0.71 -14.74 10.30
CA SER A 220 0.47 -15.41 10.86
C SER A 220 0.60 -16.84 10.32
N VAL A 221 -0.50 -17.59 10.26
CA VAL A 221 -0.53 -18.93 9.63
C VAL A 221 -0.11 -18.87 8.17
N LEU A 222 -0.68 -17.96 7.36
CA LEU A 222 -0.30 -17.82 5.95
C LEU A 222 1.16 -17.38 5.79
N THR A 223 1.67 -16.54 6.70
CA THR A 223 3.05 -16.10 6.72
C THR A 223 3.99 -17.27 7.04
N HIS A 224 3.61 -18.14 7.98
CA HIS A 224 4.35 -19.37 8.27
C HIS A 224 4.32 -20.34 7.08
N LEU A 225 3.16 -20.57 6.45
CA LEU A 225 3.03 -21.40 5.25
C LEU A 225 3.80 -20.86 4.04
N SER A 226 4.16 -19.58 4.04
CA SER A 226 4.96 -19.00 2.96
C SER A 226 6.41 -19.49 2.93
N GLN A 227 6.88 -20.25 3.94
CA GLN A 227 8.20 -20.89 3.91
C GLN A 227 8.36 -21.87 2.76
N TRP A 228 7.26 -22.44 2.26
CA TRP A 228 7.27 -23.36 1.13
C TRP A 228 6.81 -22.66 -0.14
N SER A 229 7.70 -22.56 -1.14
CA SER A 229 7.42 -21.89 -2.42
C SER A 229 6.16 -22.44 -3.10
N ILE A 230 5.95 -23.75 -3.03
CA ILE A 230 4.80 -24.43 -3.64
C ILE A 230 3.48 -24.00 -3.00
N LEU A 231 3.44 -23.83 -1.67
CA LEU A 231 2.23 -23.35 -0.99
C LEU A 231 1.95 -21.89 -1.36
N VAL A 232 2.98 -21.05 -1.52
CA VAL A 232 2.80 -19.67 -2.02
C VAL A 232 2.19 -19.69 -3.42
N GLN A 233 2.69 -20.54 -4.32
CA GLN A 233 2.13 -20.70 -5.67
C GLN A 233 0.66 -21.15 -5.62
N ILE A 234 0.32 -22.11 -4.76
CA ILE A 234 -1.07 -22.57 -4.57
C ILE A 234 -1.94 -21.43 -4.03
N ILE A 235 -1.49 -20.69 -3.02
CA ILE A 235 -2.24 -19.56 -2.42
C ILE A 235 -2.58 -18.52 -3.47
N PHE A 236 -1.60 -18.07 -4.27
CA PHE A 236 -1.80 -17.02 -5.27
C PHE A 236 -2.56 -17.51 -6.51
N ARG A 237 -2.34 -18.76 -6.96
CA ARG A 237 -3.12 -19.38 -8.02
C ARG A 237 -4.59 -19.54 -7.64
N LEU A 238 -4.89 -19.98 -6.42
CA LEU A 238 -6.26 -20.09 -5.92
C LEU A 238 -6.89 -18.73 -5.60
N SER A 239 -6.06 -17.73 -5.30
CA SER A 239 -6.50 -16.35 -5.11
C SER A 239 -6.64 -15.57 -6.42
N HIS A 240 -6.50 -16.24 -7.57
CA HIS A 240 -6.73 -15.63 -8.88
C HIS A 240 -8.18 -15.88 -9.34
N PRO A 241 -8.96 -14.85 -9.73
CA PRO A 241 -10.37 -15.00 -10.13
C PRO A 241 -10.62 -15.98 -11.29
N LYS A 242 -9.71 -16.03 -12.28
CA LYS A 242 -9.73 -17.03 -13.37
C LYS A 242 -9.91 -18.46 -12.86
N THR A 243 -9.27 -18.82 -11.74
CA THR A 243 -9.35 -20.16 -11.12
C THR A 243 -10.70 -20.42 -10.43
N LEU A 244 -11.40 -19.36 -10.01
CA LEU A 244 -12.71 -19.44 -9.36
C LEU A 244 -13.84 -19.69 -10.37
N SER A 245 -13.71 -19.21 -11.62
CA SER A 245 -14.70 -19.36 -12.68
C SER A 245 -15.00 -20.82 -13.07
N ASN A 246 -14.05 -21.73 -12.86
CA ASN A 246 -14.26 -23.18 -13.03
C ASN A 246 -15.18 -23.81 -11.96
N ARG A 247 -15.68 -23.04 -10.98
CA ARG A 247 -16.58 -23.52 -9.92
C ARG A 247 -18.08 -23.38 -10.24
N SER A 248 -18.45 -22.64 -11.29
CA SER A 248 -19.85 -22.36 -11.62
C SER A 248 -20.17 -22.69 -13.07
N SER A 249 -20.51 -23.95 -13.35
CA SER A 249 -21.33 -24.29 -14.52
C SER A 249 -22.74 -23.73 -14.30
N ARG A 250 -22.95 -22.47 -14.72
CA ARG A 250 -24.20 -21.87 -15.20
C ARG A 250 -24.06 -20.34 -15.20
N ASN A 251 -23.90 -19.79 -16.40
CA ASN A 251 -24.08 -18.38 -16.77
C ASN A 251 -23.27 -17.33 -15.99
N THR A 252 -22.05 -16.98 -16.42
CA THR A 252 -21.50 -15.60 -16.39
C THR A 252 -20.10 -15.53 -17.03
N ASP A 253 -20.01 -15.36 -18.35
CA ASP A 253 -18.74 -14.95 -18.99
C ASP A 253 -18.31 -13.51 -18.59
N ILE A 254 -19.18 -12.78 -17.88
CA ILE A 254 -18.97 -11.40 -17.42
C ILE A 254 -18.26 -11.34 -16.04
N SER A 255 -18.28 -12.41 -15.24
CA SER A 255 -17.71 -12.39 -13.87
C SER A 255 -16.22 -12.71 -13.79
N SER A 256 -15.64 -13.28 -14.84
CA SER A 256 -14.21 -13.66 -14.89
C SER A 256 -13.28 -12.48 -15.21
N THR A 257 -13.84 -11.37 -15.70
CA THR A 257 -13.13 -10.14 -16.12
C THR A 257 -13.35 -8.94 -15.19
N SER A 258 -14.21 -9.07 -14.18
CA SER A 258 -14.48 -7.99 -13.22
C SER A 258 -13.36 -7.91 -12.18
N GLY A 259 -12.74 -6.74 -12.04
CA GLY A 259 -11.69 -6.48 -11.04
C GLY A 259 -12.17 -6.74 -9.61
N ARG A 260 -13.48 -6.57 -9.34
CA ARG A 260 -14.09 -6.89 -8.05
C ARG A 260 -13.91 -8.35 -7.62
N ALA A 261 -13.84 -9.30 -8.56
CA ALA A 261 -13.72 -10.72 -8.24
C ALA A 261 -12.44 -11.04 -7.44
N PHE A 262 -11.41 -10.18 -7.49
CA PHE A 262 -10.23 -10.30 -6.65
C PHE A 262 -10.58 -10.20 -5.15
N GLN A 263 -11.57 -9.39 -4.75
CA GLN A 263 -11.95 -9.24 -3.34
C GLN A 263 -12.55 -10.53 -2.75
N ASP A 264 -13.17 -11.36 -3.58
CA ASP A 264 -13.84 -12.59 -3.16
C ASP A 264 -12.89 -13.79 -3.07
N THR A 265 -11.59 -13.52 -2.96
CA THR A 265 -10.53 -14.53 -2.83
C THR A 265 -9.89 -14.50 -1.44
N LEU A 266 -9.06 -15.49 -1.10
CA LEU A 266 -8.40 -15.55 0.21
C LEU A 266 -7.53 -14.30 0.45
N ILE A 267 -6.56 -14.04 -0.44
CA ILE A 267 -5.68 -12.88 -0.34
C ILE A 267 -6.46 -11.58 -0.51
N GLY A 268 -7.45 -11.54 -1.41
CA GLY A 268 -8.20 -10.31 -1.63
C GLY A 268 -9.20 -9.97 -0.53
N SER A 269 -9.72 -10.96 0.19
CA SER A 269 -10.55 -10.74 1.38
C SER A 269 -9.73 -10.09 2.50
N LEU A 270 -8.49 -10.53 2.71
CA LEU A 270 -7.54 -9.90 3.61
C LEU A 270 -7.26 -8.46 3.20
N LEU A 271 -6.88 -8.21 1.95
CA LEU A 271 -6.64 -6.84 1.48
C LEU A 271 -7.88 -5.95 1.60
N SER A 272 -9.09 -6.49 1.44
CA SER A 272 -10.34 -5.72 1.51
C SER A 272 -10.74 -5.25 2.92
N LYS A 273 -10.09 -5.74 3.98
CA LYS A 273 -10.39 -5.34 5.37
C LYS A 273 -9.83 -3.95 5.66
N SER A 274 -10.73 -2.98 5.84
CA SER A 274 -10.36 -1.59 6.07
C SER A 274 -11.47 -0.88 6.83
N CYS A 275 -11.16 0.30 7.36
CA CYS A 275 -12.15 1.25 7.88
C CYS A 275 -12.97 1.91 6.75
N LEU A 276 -12.51 1.84 5.50
CA LEU A 276 -13.28 2.26 4.34
C LEU A 276 -14.28 1.17 3.91
N PRO A 277 -15.49 1.53 3.43
CA PRO A 277 -16.50 0.56 3.00
C PRO A 277 -15.98 -0.39 1.91
N SER A 278 -16.08 -1.70 2.14
CA SER A 278 -15.72 -2.72 1.13
C SER A 278 -16.73 -2.84 0.00
N ILE A 279 -17.96 -2.34 0.20
CA ILE A 279 -19.05 -2.37 -0.80
C ILE A 279 -19.53 -0.94 -1.03
N PRO A 280 -19.66 -0.48 -2.29
CA PRO A 280 -20.21 0.82 -2.60
C PRO A 280 -21.59 1.03 -1.96
N GLY A 281 -21.80 2.18 -1.32
CA GLY A 281 -23.08 2.54 -0.69
C GLY A 281 -23.28 2.04 0.74
N LYS A 282 -22.37 1.23 1.31
CA LYS A 282 -22.39 0.95 2.76
C LYS A 282 -21.98 2.20 3.55
N PRO A 283 -22.59 2.46 4.73
CA PRO A 283 -22.20 3.58 5.57
C PRO A 283 -20.79 3.39 6.11
N PHE A 284 -20.10 4.50 6.36
CA PHE A 284 -18.83 4.51 7.07
C PHE A 284 -19.06 4.15 8.54
N LEU A 285 -18.11 3.41 9.12
CA LEU A 285 -18.24 2.86 10.47
C LEU A 285 -17.89 3.87 11.58
N PHE A 286 -17.03 4.84 11.28
CA PHE A 286 -16.52 5.80 12.27
C PHE A 286 -17.11 7.20 12.06
N PHE A 287 -17.01 8.05 13.08
CA PHE A 287 -17.53 9.44 13.08
C PHE A 287 -19.06 9.54 12.89
N ASN A 288 -19.81 8.92 13.80
CA ASN A 288 -21.26 9.04 13.87
C ASN A 288 -21.68 10.46 14.31
N LYS A 289 -22.58 11.09 13.54
CA LYS A 289 -23.09 12.47 13.79
C LYS A 289 -21.97 13.50 14.00
N PRO A 290 -21.11 13.72 13.00
CA PRO A 290 -19.90 14.54 13.14
C PRO A 290 -20.19 16.01 13.49
N LYS A 291 -21.39 16.52 13.17
CA LYS A 291 -21.83 17.88 13.55
C LYS A 291 -21.84 18.12 15.07
N LEU A 292 -21.95 17.06 15.87
CA LEU A 292 -21.99 17.12 17.33
C LEU A 292 -20.62 16.86 17.98
N MET A 293 -19.62 16.47 17.20
CA MET A 293 -18.30 16.13 17.71
C MET A 293 -17.44 17.40 17.86
N SER A 294 -16.75 17.52 18.98
CA SER A 294 -15.69 18.53 19.13
C SER A 294 -14.46 18.12 18.31
N GLU A 295 -13.63 19.10 17.94
CA GLU A 295 -12.38 18.87 17.20
C GLU A 295 -11.45 17.88 17.90
N ARG A 296 -11.34 18.00 19.23
CA ARG A 296 -10.58 17.05 20.07
C ARG A 296 -11.11 15.61 19.98
N ASN A 297 -12.44 15.43 19.95
CA ASN A 297 -13.03 14.08 19.83
C ASN A 297 -12.77 13.48 18.44
N ILE A 298 -12.72 14.32 17.40
CA ILE A 298 -12.36 13.89 16.05
C ILE A 298 -10.90 13.37 16.03
N GLU A 299 -9.97 14.10 16.63
CA GLU A 299 -8.56 13.68 16.75
C GLU A 299 -8.39 12.38 17.55
N ILE A 300 -9.09 12.25 18.68
CA ILE A 300 -9.07 11.01 19.49
C ILE A 300 -9.62 9.82 18.69
N THR A 301 -10.71 10.02 17.94
CA THR A 301 -11.27 8.97 17.09
C THR A 301 -10.29 8.56 16.00
N ALA A 302 -9.63 9.53 15.35
CA ALA A 302 -8.63 9.28 14.32
C ALA A 302 -7.45 8.44 14.86
N THR A 303 -6.88 8.84 16.00
CA THR A 303 -5.76 8.11 16.64
C THR A 303 -6.14 6.70 17.07
N THR A 304 -7.38 6.48 17.50
CA THR A 304 -7.91 5.16 17.85
C THR A 304 -8.03 4.23 16.63
N VAL A 305 -8.31 4.77 15.44
CA VAL A 305 -8.37 4.01 14.18
C VAL A 305 -6.97 3.65 13.67
N TRP A 306 -5.98 4.53 13.85
CA TRP A 306 -4.64 4.35 13.29
C TRP A 306 -3.87 3.16 13.87
N GLN A 307 -3.94 2.91 15.18
CA GLN A 307 -3.15 1.82 15.79
C GLN A 307 -3.53 0.44 15.25
N PRO A 308 -4.81 0.00 15.26
CA PRO A 308 -5.19 -1.29 14.68
C PRO A 308 -4.92 -1.35 13.16
N MET A 309 -5.11 -0.24 12.44
CA MET A 309 -4.82 -0.18 11.01
C MET A 309 -3.34 -0.43 10.71
N LYS A 310 -2.44 0.24 11.43
CA LYS A 310 -1.00 0.02 11.31
C LYS A 310 -0.62 -1.42 11.63
N THR A 311 -1.08 -1.95 12.77
CA THR A 311 -0.81 -3.33 13.16
C THR A 311 -1.27 -4.31 12.08
N TYR A 312 -2.48 -4.12 11.54
CA TYR A 312 -3.00 -4.96 10.47
C TYR A 312 -2.15 -4.91 9.19
N GLN A 313 -1.81 -3.70 8.75
CA GLN A 313 -1.00 -3.47 7.55
C GLN A 313 0.44 -3.97 7.70
N ASP A 314 1.00 -3.93 8.90
CA ASP A 314 2.31 -4.52 9.18
C ASP A 314 2.30 -6.04 9.01
N HIS A 315 1.28 -6.74 9.51
CA HIS A 315 1.14 -8.19 9.32
C HIS A 315 0.91 -8.54 7.84
N LEU A 316 0.07 -7.78 7.12
CA LEU A 316 -0.10 -7.96 5.68
C LEU A 316 1.22 -7.77 4.92
N SER A 317 1.97 -6.73 5.27
CA SER A 317 3.27 -6.44 4.66
C SER A 317 4.27 -7.56 4.95
N GLN A 318 4.26 -8.14 6.14
CA GLN A 318 5.10 -9.29 6.51
C GLN A 318 4.74 -10.54 5.69
N LEU A 319 3.45 -10.83 5.51
CA LEU A 319 2.97 -11.93 4.67
C LEU A 319 3.51 -11.79 3.23
N PHE A 320 3.27 -10.64 2.59
CA PHE A 320 3.74 -10.42 1.22
C PHE A 320 5.28 -10.44 1.11
N LYS A 321 5.99 -9.86 2.08
CA LYS A 321 7.47 -9.94 2.18
C LYS A 321 7.95 -11.38 2.24
N ALA A 322 7.29 -12.23 3.03
CA ALA A 322 7.65 -13.64 3.16
C ALA A 322 7.36 -14.40 1.86
N CYS A 323 6.24 -14.12 1.18
CA CYS A 323 5.92 -14.72 -0.12
C CYS A 323 6.95 -14.36 -1.21
N VAL A 324 7.32 -13.08 -1.37
CA VAL A 324 8.25 -12.63 -2.44
C VAL A 324 9.72 -13.00 -2.16
N LYS A 325 10.06 -13.36 -0.92
CA LYS A 325 11.40 -13.85 -0.56
C LYS A 325 11.73 -15.15 -1.30
N ASN A 326 10.73 -15.99 -1.58
CA ASN A 326 10.89 -17.20 -2.39
C ASN A 326 11.09 -16.84 -3.86
N ALA A 327 12.25 -17.17 -4.42
CA ALA A 327 12.56 -16.86 -5.82
C ALA A 327 11.58 -17.52 -6.80
N ASP A 328 11.21 -18.78 -6.55
CA ASP A 328 10.35 -19.58 -7.44
C ASP A 328 8.89 -19.10 -7.46
N ALA A 329 8.41 -18.53 -6.35
CA ALA A 329 7.03 -18.06 -6.22
C ALA A 329 6.89 -16.55 -6.42
N ARG A 330 8.00 -15.80 -6.44
CA ARG A 330 8.00 -14.34 -6.60
C ARG A 330 7.29 -13.91 -7.88
N ASN A 331 7.51 -14.63 -8.97
CA ASN A 331 6.87 -14.34 -10.25
C ASN A 331 5.34 -14.46 -10.16
N ASP A 332 4.82 -15.50 -9.51
CA ASP A 332 3.38 -15.69 -9.33
C ASP A 332 2.73 -14.58 -8.48
N VAL A 333 3.43 -14.12 -7.44
CA VAL A 333 2.98 -13.00 -6.62
C VAL A 333 2.92 -11.71 -7.45
N LEU A 334 3.97 -11.39 -8.21
CA LEU A 334 4.01 -10.21 -9.06
C LEU A 334 2.98 -10.28 -10.19
N GLN A 335 2.78 -11.45 -10.78
CA GLN A 335 1.75 -11.68 -11.79
C GLN A 335 0.36 -11.47 -11.25
N TRP A 336 0.08 -11.94 -10.03
CA TRP A 336 -1.20 -11.70 -9.38
C TRP A 336 -1.43 -10.21 -9.13
N ILE A 337 -0.42 -9.47 -8.68
CA ILE A 337 -0.49 -8.02 -8.48
C ILE A 337 -0.71 -7.29 -9.82
N GLY A 338 0.03 -7.67 -10.86
CA GLY A 338 -0.10 -7.13 -12.22
C GLY A 338 -1.49 -7.32 -12.81
N ASP A 339 -1.99 -8.56 -12.82
CA ASP A 339 -3.34 -8.89 -13.29
C ASP A 339 -4.43 -8.18 -12.46
N CYS A 340 -4.21 -8.00 -11.14
CA CYS A 340 -5.10 -7.21 -10.29
C CYS A 340 -5.11 -5.73 -10.70
N PHE A 341 -3.96 -5.15 -11.02
CA PHE A 341 -3.90 -3.76 -11.49
C PHE A 341 -4.55 -3.60 -12.85
N ASP A 342 -4.23 -4.46 -13.83
CA ASP A 342 -4.77 -4.42 -15.19
C ASP A 342 -6.31 -4.46 -15.22
N THR A 343 -6.92 -5.31 -14.39
CA THR A 343 -8.39 -5.41 -14.29
C THR A 343 -9.05 -4.25 -13.56
N ASN A 344 -8.28 -3.44 -12.82
CA ASN A 344 -8.81 -2.33 -12.02
C ASN A 344 -8.43 -0.93 -12.54
N GLN A 345 -7.62 -0.80 -13.60
CA GLN A 345 -7.13 0.51 -14.09
C GLN A 345 -8.24 1.50 -14.43
N GLY A 346 -9.39 1.01 -14.90
CA GLY A 346 -10.58 1.84 -15.18
C GLY A 346 -11.05 2.66 -13.97
N LYS A 347 -10.73 2.22 -12.74
CA LYS A 347 -11.01 2.95 -11.51
C LYS A 347 -10.26 4.29 -11.42
N ASN A 348 -9.13 4.47 -12.10
CA ASN A 348 -8.43 5.77 -12.06
C ASN A 348 -9.06 6.81 -13.00
N GLN A 349 -9.91 6.37 -13.94
CA GLN A 349 -10.46 7.21 -15.01
C GLN A 349 -11.71 7.98 -14.55
N GLU A 350 -11.92 9.19 -15.08
CA GLU A 350 -12.97 10.09 -14.60
C GLU A 350 -14.39 9.55 -14.80
N TRP A 351 -14.65 8.81 -15.88
CA TRP A 351 -15.97 8.21 -16.15
C TRP A 351 -16.42 7.24 -15.05
N SER A 352 -15.48 6.56 -14.38
CA SER A 352 -15.78 5.66 -13.25
C SER A 352 -16.41 6.40 -12.06
N SER A 353 -16.23 7.72 -11.99
CA SER A 353 -16.83 8.56 -10.96
C SER A 353 -18.24 9.03 -11.32
N HIS A 354 -18.62 8.96 -12.59
CA HIS A 354 -19.91 9.44 -13.10
C HIS A 354 -20.98 8.35 -13.16
N ASP A 355 -20.58 7.09 -13.25
CA ASP A 355 -21.48 5.94 -13.22
C ASP A 355 -21.42 5.23 -11.86
N PRO A 356 -22.48 5.32 -11.02
CA PRO A 356 -22.55 4.60 -9.74
C PRO A 356 -22.43 3.07 -9.89
N LEU A 357 -22.79 2.51 -11.06
CA LEU A 357 -22.69 1.08 -11.32
C LEU A 357 -21.24 0.65 -11.60
N ALA A 358 -20.42 1.55 -12.15
CA ALA A 358 -19.00 1.29 -12.39
C ALA A 358 -18.23 1.01 -11.09
N ALA A 359 -18.67 1.58 -9.95
CA ALA A 359 -18.08 1.29 -8.64
C ALA A 359 -18.20 -0.19 -8.23
N PHE A 360 -19.14 -0.95 -8.81
CA PHE A 360 -19.30 -2.38 -8.55
C PHE A 360 -18.42 -3.27 -9.42
N LEU A 361 -17.74 -2.72 -10.43
CA LEU A 361 -16.83 -3.47 -11.33
C LEU A 361 -15.42 -3.63 -10.75
N PHE A 362 -15.05 -2.77 -9.79
CA PHE A 362 -13.69 -2.67 -9.28
C PHE A 362 -13.60 -3.07 -7.81
N VAL A 363 -12.39 -3.35 -7.34
CA VAL A 363 -12.09 -3.58 -5.92
C VAL A 363 -12.37 -2.31 -5.09
N SER A 364 -12.55 -2.46 -3.77
CA SER A 364 -12.77 -1.32 -2.86
C SER A 364 -11.54 -0.42 -2.72
N ASP A 365 -11.74 0.80 -2.22
CA ASP A 365 -10.61 1.71 -1.92
C ASP A 365 -9.75 1.19 -0.76
N GLY A 366 -10.37 0.53 0.23
CA GLY A 366 -9.66 -0.13 1.32
C GLY A 366 -8.72 -1.24 0.85
N PHE A 367 -9.14 -2.02 -0.17
CA PHE A 367 -8.29 -3.02 -0.82
C PHE A 367 -7.04 -2.40 -1.43
N LEU A 368 -7.20 -1.36 -2.24
CA LEU A 368 -6.09 -0.73 -2.95
C LEU A 368 -5.15 0.00 -2.00
N LEU A 369 -5.69 0.57 -0.92
CA LEU A 369 -4.89 1.22 0.11
C LEU A 369 -3.99 0.20 0.84
N ASN A 370 -4.54 -0.93 1.26
CA ASN A 370 -3.73 -1.97 1.91
C ASN A 370 -2.68 -2.55 0.96
N LEU A 371 -3.03 -2.77 -0.31
CA LEU A 371 -2.06 -3.19 -1.33
C LEU A 371 -0.97 -2.13 -1.56
N ASN A 372 -1.34 -0.85 -1.52
CA ASN A 372 -0.39 0.25 -1.62
C ASN A 372 0.61 0.25 -0.47
N VAL A 373 0.13 0.12 0.78
CA VAL A 373 1.02 0.04 1.96
C VAL A 373 1.96 -1.17 1.87
N VAL A 374 1.46 -2.33 1.41
CA VAL A 374 2.30 -3.52 1.16
C VAL A 374 3.42 -3.21 0.16
N LEU A 375 3.09 -2.59 -0.98
CA LEU A 375 4.07 -2.26 -2.02
C LEU A 375 5.07 -1.20 -1.55
N LEU A 376 4.61 -0.16 -0.86
CA LEU A 376 5.50 0.84 -0.25
C LEU A 376 6.42 0.21 0.80
N SER A 377 5.92 -0.75 1.58
CA SER A 377 6.71 -1.48 2.57
C SER A 377 7.76 -2.40 1.92
N LEU A 378 7.49 -2.92 0.72
CA LEU A 378 8.46 -3.64 -0.13
C LEU A 378 9.47 -2.68 -0.79
N ALA A 379 9.07 -1.43 -1.05
CA ALA A 379 9.94 -0.40 -1.61
C ALA A 379 10.90 0.23 -0.58
N LYS A 380 10.46 0.33 0.69
CA LYS A 380 11.22 0.93 1.81
C LYS A 380 12.72 0.56 1.84
N PRO A 381 13.15 -0.70 1.63
CA PRO A 381 14.56 -1.07 1.70
C PRO A 381 15.47 -0.41 0.64
N PHE A 382 14.93 0.09 -0.47
CA PHE A 382 15.71 0.81 -1.49
C PHE A 382 15.32 2.28 -1.62
N ALA A 383 14.25 2.71 -0.95
CA ALA A 383 13.70 4.06 -0.99
C ALA A 383 14.43 4.99 -0.01
N GLU A 384 15.75 5.10 -0.17
CA GLU A 384 16.58 6.06 0.56
C GLU A 384 17.22 7.04 -0.45
N PRO A 385 17.13 8.36 -0.23
CA PRO A 385 17.77 9.33 -1.11
C PRO A 385 19.27 9.06 -1.27
N TYR A 386 19.78 9.21 -2.49
CA TYR A 386 21.19 8.97 -2.84
C TYR A 386 21.68 7.51 -2.68
N SER A 387 20.78 6.55 -2.42
CA SER A 387 21.14 5.12 -2.38
C SER A 387 21.57 4.58 -3.74
N SER A 388 22.66 3.81 -3.78
CA SER A 388 23.11 3.09 -4.99
C SER A 388 22.10 2.05 -5.48
N ARG A 389 21.14 1.65 -4.62
CA ARG A 389 20.06 0.73 -5.01
C ARG A 389 19.11 1.35 -6.03
N LEU A 390 18.95 2.68 -6.04
CA LEU A 390 18.09 3.39 -6.99
C LEU A 390 18.65 3.34 -8.43
N LEU A 391 19.96 3.21 -8.59
CA LEU A 391 20.60 3.02 -9.90
C LEU A 391 20.26 1.66 -10.53
N LYS A 392 19.76 0.70 -9.73
CA LYS A 392 19.27 -0.59 -10.25
C LYS A 392 17.90 -0.48 -10.91
N ILE A 393 17.19 0.63 -10.77
CA ILE A 393 15.89 0.85 -11.40
C ILE A 393 16.13 1.05 -12.90
N ASN A 394 15.54 0.18 -13.73
CA ASN A 394 15.64 0.28 -15.18
C ASN A 394 14.41 1.00 -15.75
N PRO A 395 14.54 2.25 -16.28
CA PRO A 395 13.41 3.00 -16.84
C PRO A 395 12.74 2.33 -18.05
N LEU A 396 13.44 1.45 -18.77
CA LEU A 396 12.89 0.72 -19.92
C LEU A 396 11.67 -0.14 -19.56
N TYR A 397 11.51 -0.51 -18.28
CA TYR A 397 10.34 -1.24 -17.80
C TYR A 397 9.03 -0.53 -18.17
N ALA A 398 8.98 0.80 -18.06
CA ALA A 398 7.78 1.58 -18.29
C ALA A 398 7.29 1.56 -19.74
N ILE A 399 8.17 1.25 -20.70
CA ILE A 399 7.86 1.25 -22.13
C ILE A 399 7.84 -0.16 -22.74
N SER A 400 8.31 -1.15 -21.99
CA SER A 400 8.45 -2.52 -22.47
C SER A 400 7.08 -3.20 -22.56
N GLN A 401 6.85 -3.86 -23.69
CA GLN A 401 5.65 -4.66 -23.96
C GLN A 401 5.92 -6.16 -23.83
N ASN A 402 6.98 -6.54 -23.12
CA ASN A 402 7.36 -7.94 -22.92
C ASN A 402 6.31 -8.66 -22.06
N GLU A 403 6.01 -9.93 -22.38
CA GLU A 403 5.16 -10.80 -21.55
C GLU A 403 5.69 -10.96 -20.12
N LYS A 404 6.99 -10.77 -19.91
CA LYS A 404 7.65 -10.81 -18.58
C LYS A 404 7.43 -9.55 -17.74
N VAL A 405 6.79 -8.51 -18.29
CA VAL A 405 6.41 -7.30 -17.54
C VAL A 405 5.05 -7.51 -16.92
N HIS A 406 4.97 -7.41 -15.60
CA HIS A 406 3.73 -7.65 -14.87
C HIS A 406 2.75 -6.46 -14.95
N LEU A 407 3.24 -5.22 -15.05
CA LEU A 407 2.41 -4.02 -15.31
C LEU A 407 2.23 -3.79 -16.82
N LYS A 408 1.28 -4.50 -17.43
CA LYS A 408 1.21 -4.62 -18.89
C LYS A 408 0.86 -3.32 -19.60
N GLU A 409 0.10 -2.43 -18.97
CA GLU A 409 -0.45 -1.23 -19.63
C GLU A 409 0.38 0.03 -19.40
N LEU A 410 1.50 -0.07 -18.67
CA LEU A 410 2.31 1.10 -18.28
C LEU A 410 2.86 1.86 -19.50
N TYR A 411 3.07 1.19 -20.63
CA TYR A 411 3.53 1.79 -21.88
C TYR A 411 2.56 2.81 -22.50
N LYS A 412 1.29 2.82 -22.06
CA LYS A 412 0.26 3.77 -22.52
C LYS A 412 0.36 5.13 -21.84
N GLU A 413 1.07 5.20 -20.71
CA GLU A 413 1.21 6.44 -19.95
C GLU A 413 2.09 7.45 -20.69
N THR A 414 1.77 8.73 -20.52
CA THR A 414 2.50 9.81 -21.21
C THR A 414 3.87 9.99 -20.56
N PRO A 415 4.99 9.96 -21.31
CA PRO A 415 6.32 10.14 -20.76
C PRO A 415 6.70 11.62 -20.56
N LEU A 416 7.69 11.91 -19.72
CA LEU A 416 8.15 13.29 -19.42
C LEU A 416 8.60 14.08 -20.64
N ILE A 417 9.24 13.39 -21.60
CA ILE A 417 9.73 13.97 -22.86
C ILE A 417 9.43 13.03 -24.03
N ASN A 418 9.36 13.57 -25.24
CA ASN A 418 9.11 12.77 -26.43
C ASN A 418 10.28 11.83 -26.74
N ARG A 419 9.95 10.63 -27.21
CA ARG A 419 10.92 9.70 -27.80
C ARG A 419 11.39 10.26 -29.14
N GLN A 420 12.71 10.33 -29.33
CA GLN A 420 13.31 10.79 -30.59
C GLN A 420 13.54 9.60 -31.53
N ASP A 421 14.25 8.57 -31.07
CA ASP A 421 14.54 7.33 -31.79
C ASP A 421 14.31 6.10 -30.90
N GLU A 422 14.26 4.88 -31.48
CA GLU A 422 14.19 3.59 -30.75
C GLU A 422 15.56 2.91 -30.73
N ASN A 423 16.04 2.51 -29.54
CA ASN A 423 17.32 1.80 -29.37
C ASN A 423 17.21 0.29 -29.57
N GLU A 424 18.33 -0.39 -29.81
CA GLU A 424 18.38 -1.86 -29.89
C GLU A 424 17.93 -2.54 -28.59
N GLU A 425 18.22 -1.94 -27.43
CA GLU A 425 17.76 -2.44 -26.12
C GLU A 425 16.24 -2.38 -25.96
N GLU A 426 15.58 -1.36 -26.54
CA GLU A 426 14.11 -1.23 -26.52
C GLU A 426 13.44 -2.35 -27.33
N LYS A 427 14.11 -2.81 -28.39
CA LYS A 427 13.63 -3.87 -29.28
C LYS A 427 13.88 -5.27 -28.75
N ASN A 428 14.56 -5.43 -27.62
CA ASN A 428 14.90 -6.75 -27.08
C ASN A 428 13.69 -7.41 -26.38
N PRO A 429 13.03 -8.41 -26.99
CA PRO A 429 11.88 -9.06 -26.39
C PRO A 429 12.25 -10.00 -25.23
N GLN A 430 13.54 -10.25 -25.01
CA GLN A 430 14.03 -11.12 -23.93
C GLN A 430 14.50 -10.36 -22.70
N ILE A 431 14.43 -9.03 -22.69
CA ILE A 431 14.85 -8.22 -21.56
C ILE A 431 14.08 -8.62 -20.29
N THR A 432 14.82 -8.87 -19.21
CA THR A 432 14.26 -9.20 -17.89
C THR A 432 14.51 -8.06 -16.93
N PHE A 433 13.53 -7.78 -16.09
CA PHE A 433 13.63 -6.72 -15.10
C PHE A 433 13.85 -7.29 -13.70
N ASN A 434 14.58 -6.54 -12.88
CA ASN A 434 14.82 -6.93 -11.51
C ASN A 434 13.62 -6.58 -10.61
N PHE A 435 13.56 -7.21 -9.44
CA PHE A 435 12.50 -6.99 -8.46
C PHE A 435 12.37 -5.53 -8.01
N ILE A 436 13.49 -4.81 -7.89
CA ILE A 436 13.50 -3.40 -7.45
C ILE A 436 12.75 -2.52 -8.47
N THR A 437 12.99 -2.74 -9.76
CA THR A 437 12.35 -2.01 -10.86
C THR A 437 10.84 -2.26 -10.84
N GLU A 438 10.42 -3.52 -10.73
CA GLU A 438 9.00 -3.89 -10.68
C GLU A 438 8.30 -3.25 -9.49
N ILE A 439 8.86 -3.39 -8.29
CA ILE A 439 8.26 -2.82 -7.08
C ILE A 439 8.25 -1.29 -7.13
N PHE A 440 9.26 -0.65 -7.70
CA PHE A 440 9.28 0.81 -7.86
C PHE A 440 8.09 1.30 -8.70
N PHE A 441 7.89 0.75 -9.91
CA PHE A 441 6.80 1.15 -10.78
C PHE A 441 5.43 0.71 -10.24
N MET A 442 5.33 -0.49 -9.66
CA MET A 442 4.10 -0.96 -8.99
C MET A 442 3.71 -0.08 -7.81
N SER A 443 4.66 0.39 -7.01
CA SER A 443 4.37 1.26 -5.85
C SER A 443 3.82 2.60 -6.30
N HIS A 444 4.41 3.22 -7.32
CA HIS A 444 3.92 4.47 -7.91
C HIS A 444 2.55 4.29 -8.56
N PHE A 445 2.37 3.24 -9.36
CA PHE A 445 1.08 2.97 -10.00
C PHE A 445 -0.02 2.70 -8.96
N SER A 446 0.31 1.92 -7.93
CA SER A 446 -0.57 1.63 -6.80
C SER A 446 -0.96 2.90 -6.06
N TYR A 447 -0.03 3.85 -5.86
CA TYR A 447 -0.33 5.13 -5.22
C TYR A 447 -1.34 5.94 -6.02
N SER A 448 -1.18 6.02 -7.33
CA SER A 448 -2.08 6.76 -8.23
C SER A 448 -3.52 6.23 -8.17
N ILE A 449 -3.70 4.91 -8.23
CA ILE A 449 -5.02 4.29 -8.22
C ILE A 449 -5.67 4.23 -6.82
N SER A 450 -4.88 4.39 -5.74
CA SER A 450 -5.35 4.36 -4.35
C SER A 450 -5.40 5.74 -3.70
N VAL A 451 -4.28 6.21 -3.16
CA VAL A 451 -4.14 7.42 -2.34
C VAL A 451 -4.49 8.67 -3.13
N HIS A 452 -3.89 8.86 -4.32
CA HIS A 452 -4.15 10.02 -5.16
C HIS A 452 -5.63 10.07 -5.61
N ARG A 453 -6.22 8.92 -5.96
CA ARG A 453 -7.68 8.85 -6.20
C ARG A 453 -8.48 9.29 -4.96
N LEU A 454 -8.13 8.82 -3.77
CA LEU A 454 -8.80 9.21 -2.52
C LEU A 454 -8.62 10.71 -2.20
N HIS A 455 -7.48 11.31 -2.51
CA HIS A 455 -7.29 12.76 -2.42
C HIS A 455 -8.28 13.51 -3.32
N ARG A 456 -8.43 13.09 -4.59
CA ARG A 456 -9.42 13.68 -5.50
C ARG A 456 -10.85 13.53 -4.99
N ILE A 457 -11.21 12.37 -4.44
CA ILE A 457 -12.52 12.14 -3.81
C ILE A 457 -12.71 13.05 -2.61
N LEU A 458 -11.70 13.20 -1.74
CA LEU A 458 -11.76 14.06 -0.57
C LEU A 458 -11.99 15.53 -0.95
N VAL A 459 -11.31 16.03 -1.98
CA VAL A 459 -11.51 17.39 -2.51
C VAL A 459 -12.92 17.56 -3.08
N LYS A 460 -13.41 16.60 -3.88
CA LYS A 460 -14.78 16.63 -4.40
C LYS A 460 -15.82 16.68 -3.29
N ILE A 461 -15.70 15.83 -2.27
CA ILE A 461 -16.60 15.83 -1.11
C ILE A 461 -16.51 17.16 -0.35
N SER A 462 -15.31 17.72 -0.21
CA SER A 462 -15.12 19.05 0.42
C SER A 462 -15.91 20.14 -0.32
N ASP A 463 -15.84 20.16 -1.65
CA ASP A 463 -16.54 21.17 -2.46
C ASP A 463 -18.07 20.96 -2.43
N GLU A 464 -18.51 19.71 -2.48
CA GLU A 464 -19.92 19.34 -2.33
C GLU A 464 -20.46 19.72 -0.95
N LEU A 465 -19.68 19.53 0.12
CA LEU A 465 -20.05 19.95 1.47
C LEU A 465 -20.22 21.45 1.60
N THR A 466 -19.38 22.26 0.95
CA THR A 466 -19.55 23.72 0.91
C THR A 466 -20.87 24.08 0.23
N ARG A 467 -21.17 23.46 -0.92
CA ARG A 467 -22.44 23.68 -1.65
C ARG A 467 -23.66 23.24 -0.84
N LEU A 468 -23.61 22.07 -0.21
CA LEU A 468 -24.67 21.53 0.64
C LEU A 468 -24.90 22.42 1.87
N ARG A 469 -23.83 22.95 2.47
CA ARG A 469 -23.92 23.89 3.59
C ARG A 469 -24.65 25.17 3.18
N ASP A 470 -24.31 25.73 2.03
CA ASP A 470 -24.96 26.95 1.53
C ASP A 470 -26.44 26.68 1.20
N ALA A 471 -26.75 25.56 0.54
CA ALA A 471 -28.11 25.15 0.24
C ALA A 471 -28.95 24.91 1.50
N TYR A 472 -28.39 24.23 2.51
CA TYR A 472 -29.04 24.02 3.80
C TYR A 472 -29.33 25.34 4.51
N ASN A 473 -28.35 26.26 4.57
CA ASN A 473 -28.54 27.56 5.20
C ASN A 473 -29.63 28.39 4.51
N ASN A 474 -29.75 28.29 3.17
CA ASN A 474 -30.79 28.98 2.43
C ASN A 474 -32.17 28.34 2.66
N ALA A 475 -32.27 27.00 2.63
CA ALA A 475 -33.51 26.29 2.90
C ALA A 475 -34.04 26.57 4.32
N VAL A 476 -33.15 26.59 5.32
CA VAL A 476 -33.52 26.93 6.71
C VAL A 476 -34.03 28.37 6.83
N LYS A 477 -33.48 29.32 6.05
CA LYS A 477 -33.93 30.72 6.05
C LYS A 477 -35.27 30.91 5.34
N SER A 478 -35.52 30.16 4.26
CA SER A 478 -36.74 30.28 3.45
C SER A 478 -37.91 29.48 4.02
N ASP A 479 -37.70 28.19 4.30
CA ASP A 479 -38.78 27.24 4.63
C ASP A 479 -38.79 26.84 6.11
N GLY A 480 -37.75 27.24 6.87
CA GLY A 480 -37.55 26.86 8.26
C GLY A 480 -36.79 25.54 8.46
N PRO A 481 -36.32 25.27 9.69
CA PRO A 481 -35.48 24.10 9.98
C PRO A 481 -36.21 22.75 9.94
N ASN A 482 -37.53 22.74 10.17
CA ASN A 482 -38.33 21.51 10.24
C ASN A 482 -38.97 21.13 8.89
N HIS A 483 -38.69 21.87 7.82
CA HIS A 483 -39.18 21.54 6.50
C HIS A 483 -38.46 20.30 5.93
N GLU A 484 -39.16 19.47 5.15
CA GLU A 484 -38.63 18.20 4.63
C GLU A 484 -37.34 18.38 3.82
N THR A 485 -37.23 19.47 3.05
CA THR A 485 -36.02 19.80 2.28
C THR A 485 -34.84 20.12 3.19
N SER A 486 -35.05 20.91 4.25
CA SER A 486 -34.04 21.24 5.26
C SER A 486 -33.54 19.98 5.98
N ILE A 487 -34.43 19.05 6.32
CA ILE A 487 -34.07 17.77 6.95
C ILE A 487 -33.23 16.91 6.01
N LYS A 488 -33.68 16.71 4.76
CA LYS A 488 -32.95 15.94 3.74
C LYS A 488 -31.55 16.51 3.44
N LEU A 489 -31.44 17.84 3.31
CA LEU A 489 -30.15 18.51 3.15
C LEU A 489 -29.27 18.37 4.40
N GLY A 490 -29.89 18.39 5.58
CA GLY A 490 -29.22 18.14 6.86
C GLY A 490 -28.61 16.75 6.93
N GLU A 491 -29.36 15.70 6.58
CA GLU A 491 -28.90 14.31 6.52
C GLU A 491 -27.81 14.10 5.47
N ALA A 492 -27.99 14.65 4.26
CA ALA A 492 -26.98 14.60 3.21
C ALA A 492 -25.66 15.25 3.65
N MET A 493 -25.72 16.38 4.36
CA MET A 493 -24.56 17.05 4.94
C MET A 493 -23.90 16.21 6.04
N GLU A 494 -24.66 15.50 6.89
CA GLU A 494 -24.08 14.59 7.88
C GLU A 494 -23.35 13.43 7.23
N ASN A 495 -23.98 12.76 6.26
CA ASN A 495 -23.38 11.65 5.52
C ASN A 495 -22.10 12.09 4.80
N GLY A 496 -22.13 13.27 4.16
CA GLY A 496 -20.95 13.85 3.51
C GLY A 496 -19.82 14.16 4.49
N LEU A 497 -20.14 14.72 5.68
CA LEU A 497 -19.14 15.00 6.72
C LEU A 497 -18.53 13.71 7.27
N THR A 498 -19.35 12.68 7.49
CA THR A 498 -18.86 11.38 7.94
C THR A 498 -17.90 10.78 6.89
N ALA A 499 -18.28 10.80 5.61
CA ALA A 499 -17.41 10.35 4.52
C ALA A 499 -16.08 11.13 4.47
N PHE A 500 -16.17 12.46 4.55
CA PHE A 500 -15.02 13.35 4.56
C PHE A 500 -14.04 13.03 5.71
N LEU A 501 -14.55 12.90 6.94
CA LEU A 501 -13.72 12.63 8.11
C LEU A 501 -13.08 11.24 8.05
N ASN A 502 -13.81 10.21 7.63
CA ASN A 502 -13.25 8.86 7.48
C ASN A 502 -12.11 8.84 6.46
N ILE A 503 -12.34 9.38 5.27
CA ILE A 503 -11.31 9.42 4.21
C ILE A 503 -10.12 10.27 4.67
N LYS A 504 -10.37 11.44 5.28
CA LYS A 504 -9.31 12.30 5.84
C LYS A 504 -8.49 11.57 6.90
N THR A 505 -9.12 10.83 7.81
CA THR A 505 -8.43 10.07 8.86
C THR A 505 -7.52 9.01 8.26
N VAL A 506 -7.99 8.26 7.27
CA VAL A 506 -7.23 7.19 6.62
C VAL A 506 -6.00 7.72 5.89
N LEU A 507 -6.17 8.82 5.16
CA LEU A 507 -5.08 9.46 4.41
C LEU A 507 -4.06 10.14 5.32
N ASN A 508 -4.46 10.51 6.54
CA ASN A 508 -3.57 11.09 7.55
C ASN A 508 -2.94 10.05 8.49
N GLU A 509 -3.04 8.76 8.16
CA GLU A 509 -2.38 7.73 8.96
C GLU A 509 -0.84 7.90 8.86
N PRO A 510 -0.12 8.03 9.98
CA PRO A 510 1.30 8.37 9.97
C PRO A 510 2.20 7.38 9.22
N TYR A 511 1.93 6.07 9.30
CA TYR A 511 2.76 5.05 8.67
C TYR A 511 2.67 5.07 7.15
N LEU A 512 1.47 5.27 6.58
CA LEU A 512 1.26 5.51 5.15
C LEU A 512 2.05 6.74 4.68
N LEU A 513 1.99 7.84 5.43
CA LEU A 513 2.67 9.08 5.09
C LEU A 513 4.20 8.92 5.17
N GLU A 514 4.73 8.21 6.16
CA GLU A 514 6.17 7.89 6.29
C GLU A 514 6.66 7.08 5.09
N LEU A 515 5.94 6.00 4.75
CA LEU A 515 6.27 5.12 3.63
C LEU A 515 6.19 5.84 2.28
N SER A 516 5.18 6.70 2.10
CA SER A 516 5.03 7.53 0.90
C SER A 516 6.18 8.53 0.77
N ASN A 517 6.55 9.21 1.87
CA ASN A 517 7.68 10.15 1.88
C ASN A 517 9.00 9.48 1.50
N ALA A 518 9.25 8.27 2.01
CA ALA A 518 10.45 7.50 1.67
C ALA A 518 10.54 7.23 0.16
N LEU A 519 9.45 6.74 -0.46
CA LEU A 519 9.41 6.50 -1.91
C LEU A 519 9.59 7.80 -2.70
N PHE A 520 8.91 8.87 -2.32
CA PHE A 520 8.93 10.11 -3.09
C PHE A 520 10.24 10.86 -2.99
N THR A 521 10.86 10.96 -1.81
CA THR A 521 12.19 11.57 -1.66
C THR A 521 13.26 10.79 -2.43
N ALA A 522 13.22 9.46 -2.37
CA ALA A 522 14.09 8.59 -3.18
C ALA A 522 13.86 8.83 -4.69
N THR A 523 12.60 8.90 -5.12
CA THR A 523 12.22 9.18 -6.52
C THR A 523 12.72 10.55 -6.97
N CYS A 524 12.58 11.60 -6.14
CA CYS A 524 13.10 12.93 -6.43
C CYS A 524 14.62 12.90 -6.66
N SER A 525 15.37 12.26 -5.76
CA SER A 525 16.83 12.16 -5.89
C SER A 525 17.25 11.38 -7.14
N TRP A 526 16.51 10.30 -7.49
CA TRP A 526 16.74 9.51 -8.68
C TRP A 526 16.42 10.28 -9.98
N LEU A 527 15.28 10.98 -10.05
CA LEU A 527 14.91 11.80 -11.21
C LEU A 527 15.89 12.95 -11.45
N VAL A 528 16.33 13.62 -10.37
CA VAL A 528 17.33 14.69 -10.44
C VAL A 528 18.69 14.14 -10.88
N HIS A 529 19.06 12.94 -10.44
CA HIS A 529 20.25 12.25 -10.92
C HIS A 529 20.14 11.95 -12.43
N LEU A 530 19.04 11.36 -12.88
CA LEU A 530 18.81 11.07 -14.30
C LEU A 530 18.84 12.32 -15.16
N ALA A 531 18.26 13.42 -14.68
CA ALA A 531 18.33 14.71 -15.36
C ALA A 531 19.77 15.24 -15.42
N SER A 532 20.55 15.11 -14.34
CA SER A 532 21.89 15.70 -14.29
C SER A 532 22.95 14.87 -15.04
N SER A 533 22.80 13.54 -15.09
CA SER A 533 23.74 12.62 -15.72
C SER A 533 23.65 12.69 -17.25
N SER A 534 24.80 12.84 -17.93
CA SER A 534 24.84 12.82 -19.39
C SER A 534 24.77 11.38 -19.91
N SER A 535 24.04 11.15 -21.01
CA SER A 535 23.87 9.83 -21.66
C SER A 535 25.19 9.16 -22.09
N ASN A 536 26.30 9.90 -22.12
CA ASN A 536 27.63 9.46 -22.58
C ASN A 536 28.61 9.10 -21.45
N HIS A 537 28.14 8.79 -20.23
CA HIS A 537 29.04 8.25 -19.22
C HIS A 537 29.47 6.83 -19.60
N GLN A 538 30.59 6.76 -20.32
CA GLN A 538 31.47 5.61 -20.36
C GLN A 538 31.58 5.05 -18.95
N GLN A 539 31.32 3.75 -18.83
CA GLN A 539 31.65 2.96 -17.65
C GLN A 539 33.05 3.38 -17.20
N ASN A 540 33.14 4.07 -16.07
CA ASN A 540 34.42 4.21 -15.40
C ASN A 540 34.83 2.77 -15.07
N SER A 541 35.96 2.36 -15.63
CA SER A 541 36.43 0.98 -15.64
C SER A 541 36.80 0.44 -14.25
N ASP A 542 36.67 1.22 -13.17
CA ASP A 542 36.80 0.78 -11.78
C ASP A 542 36.06 1.76 -10.86
N GLY A 543 34.97 1.34 -10.20
CA GLY A 543 34.32 2.07 -9.11
C GLY A 543 32.80 2.14 -9.21
N GLU A 544 32.11 1.68 -8.16
CA GLU A 544 30.65 1.68 -8.03
C GLU A 544 30.02 3.03 -8.45
N GLU A 545 29.02 2.99 -9.34
CA GLU A 545 28.27 4.20 -9.69
C GLU A 545 27.62 4.78 -8.42
N GLN A 546 28.01 6.01 -8.07
CA GLN A 546 27.44 6.74 -6.95
C GLN A 546 26.40 7.74 -7.46
N MET A 547 25.30 7.87 -6.72
CA MET A 547 24.26 8.81 -7.09
C MET A 547 24.76 10.25 -6.90
N ASN A 548 24.78 11.01 -7.99
CA ASN A 548 25.25 12.39 -7.99
C ASN A 548 24.27 13.32 -7.25
N VAL A 549 24.79 14.05 -6.25
CA VAL A 549 24.08 15.18 -5.62
C VAL A 549 24.09 16.38 -6.57
N LEU A 550 22.96 17.09 -6.68
CA LEU A 550 22.87 18.30 -7.50
C LEU A 550 23.79 19.40 -6.95
N LYS A 551 24.76 19.83 -7.75
CA LYS A 551 25.78 20.82 -7.35
C LYS A 551 25.66 22.16 -8.07
N LYS A 552 25.04 22.21 -9.26
CA LYS A 552 25.01 23.39 -10.13
C LYS A 552 23.72 23.46 -10.94
N LEU A 553 23.20 24.67 -11.13
CA LEU A 553 22.14 25.03 -12.07
C LEU A 553 22.56 26.28 -12.87
N PRO A 554 21.98 26.52 -14.06
CA PRO A 554 21.13 25.62 -14.84
C PRO A 554 21.93 24.40 -15.34
N LEU A 555 21.24 23.29 -15.63
CA LEU A 555 21.88 22.10 -16.21
C LEU A 555 22.22 22.38 -17.68
N THR A 556 23.51 22.39 -18.01
CA THR A 556 23.99 22.59 -19.40
C THR A 556 24.15 21.30 -20.18
N SER A 557 23.97 20.14 -19.53
CA SER A 557 24.00 18.83 -20.20
C SER A 557 22.77 18.66 -21.10
N GLU A 558 22.93 17.91 -22.18
CA GLU A 558 21.78 17.43 -22.95
C GLU A 558 20.86 16.57 -22.05
N PRO A 559 19.53 16.61 -22.28
CA PRO A 559 18.61 15.81 -21.49
C PRO A 559 18.91 14.31 -21.67
N ASN A 560 18.98 13.59 -20.55
CA ASN A 560 19.14 12.15 -20.59
C ASN A 560 17.94 11.51 -21.28
N ARG A 561 18.21 10.68 -22.29
CA ARG A 561 17.18 9.96 -23.05
C ARG A 561 16.28 9.09 -22.18
N GLN A 562 16.79 8.58 -21.05
CA GLN A 562 16.01 7.78 -20.12
C GLN A 562 14.78 8.52 -19.56
N LEU A 563 14.78 9.86 -19.54
CA LEU A 563 13.60 10.65 -19.17
C LEU A 563 12.41 10.42 -20.12
N SER A 564 12.66 10.02 -21.38
CA SER A 564 11.61 9.71 -22.37
C SER A 564 10.87 8.39 -22.09
N TYR A 565 11.34 7.61 -21.12
CA TYR A 565 10.70 6.37 -20.69
C TYR A 565 9.86 6.56 -19.42
N ILE A 566 10.10 7.63 -18.67
CA ILE A 566 9.49 7.84 -17.36
C ILE A 566 8.09 8.44 -17.53
N PRO A 567 7.04 7.81 -16.99
CA PRO A 567 5.68 8.36 -17.01
C PRO A 567 5.51 9.64 -16.20
N GLU A 568 4.68 10.57 -16.69
CA GLU A 568 4.37 11.86 -16.04
C GLU A 568 3.67 11.69 -14.68
N PHE A 569 2.84 10.65 -14.52
CA PHE A 569 2.10 10.43 -13.29
C PHE A 569 3.00 10.23 -12.05
N ILE A 570 4.26 9.85 -12.24
CA ILE A 570 5.25 9.73 -11.15
C ILE A 570 5.48 11.10 -10.49
N ILE A 571 5.62 12.16 -11.29
CA ILE A 571 5.74 13.53 -10.77
C ILE A 571 4.38 14.01 -10.25
N GLU A 572 3.27 13.65 -10.90
CA GLU A 572 1.93 13.98 -10.39
C GLU A 572 1.67 13.42 -9.00
N ASN A 573 2.09 12.19 -8.71
CA ASN A 573 1.97 11.59 -7.38
C ASN A 573 2.74 12.38 -6.32
N ILE A 574 3.95 12.86 -6.65
CA ILE A 574 4.77 13.67 -5.75
C ILE A 574 4.08 15.01 -5.47
N ILE A 575 3.56 15.65 -6.51
CA ILE A 575 2.80 16.91 -6.39
C ILE A 575 1.57 16.70 -5.52
N ASP A 576 0.76 15.68 -5.80
CA ASP A 576 -0.46 15.36 -5.07
C ASP A 576 -0.18 15.10 -3.58
N TYR A 577 0.89 14.37 -3.27
CA TYR A 577 1.35 14.18 -1.89
C TYR A 577 1.69 15.49 -1.17
N LEU A 578 2.46 16.37 -1.82
CA LEU A 578 2.84 17.67 -1.24
C LEU A 578 1.63 18.58 -1.03
N LYS A 579 0.67 18.61 -1.98
CA LYS A 579 -0.60 19.34 -1.83
C LYS A 579 -1.43 18.81 -0.68
N PHE A 580 -1.48 17.50 -0.52
CA PHE A 580 -2.20 16.89 0.60
C PHE A 580 -1.58 17.29 1.94
N LEU A 581 -0.25 17.18 2.08
CA LEU A 581 0.44 17.53 3.31
C LEU A 581 0.27 19.01 3.67
N THR A 582 0.53 19.93 2.74
CA THR A 582 0.39 21.37 2.98
C THR A 582 -1.04 21.77 3.38
N ARG A 583 -2.06 21.11 2.80
CA ARG A 583 -3.47 21.39 3.08
C ARG A 583 -4.01 20.73 4.33
N TYR A 584 -3.63 19.48 4.62
CA TYR A 584 -4.28 18.66 5.66
C TYR A 584 -3.35 18.23 6.80
N ASN A 585 -2.03 18.30 6.64
CA ASN A 585 -1.04 17.92 7.65
C ASN A 585 0.25 18.75 7.59
N ILE A 586 0.11 20.06 7.74
CA ILE A 586 1.23 21.01 7.67
C ILE A 586 2.31 20.75 8.72
N GLN A 587 1.92 20.21 9.88
CA GLN A 587 2.85 19.88 10.97
C GLN A 587 3.83 18.80 10.55
N LEU A 588 3.35 17.74 9.89
CA LEU A 588 4.21 16.69 9.36
C LEU A 588 5.14 17.24 8.29
N PHE A 589 4.61 18.05 7.35
CA PHE A 589 5.43 18.71 6.33
C PHE A 589 6.58 19.51 6.96
N GLN A 590 6.30 20.34 7.97
CA GLN A 590 7.31 21.14 8.67
C GLN A 590 8.35 20.29 9.44
N SER A 591 8.01 19.06 9.83
CA SER A 591 8.94 18.15 10.50
C SER A 591 9.89 17.41 9.54
N MET A 592 9.64 17.45 8.23
CA MET A 592 10.38 16.73 7.20
C MET A 592 11.60 17.49 6.67
N GLU A 593 12.44 18.01 7.58
CA GLU A 593 13.56 18.90 7.27
C GLU A 593 14.50 18.33 6.18
N SER A 594 14.95 17.10 6.35
CA SER A 594 15.90 16.48 5.42
C SER A 594 15.27 16.22 4.05
N SER A 595 13.99 15.88 4.00
CA SER A 595 13.25 15.46 2.79
C SER A 595 12.85 16.62 1.87
N ILE A 596 12.68 17.83 2.43
CA ILE A 596 12.23 18.98 1.65
C ILE A 596 13.28 19.39 0.60
N THR A 597 14.56 19.15 0.89
CA THR A 597 15.66 19.40 -0.05
C THR A 597 15.45 18.65 -1.38
N GLU A 598 15.02 17.39 -1.34
CA GLU A 598 14.80 16.57 -2.53
C GLU A 598 13.62 17.08 -3.36
N TYR A 599 12.54 17.51 -2.70
CA TYR A 599 11.39 18.10 -3.38
C TYR A 599 11.74 19.44 -4.06
N ILE A 600 12.49 20.30 -3.38
CA ILE A 600 12.95 21.58 -3.95
C ILE A 600 13.91 21.35 -5.12
N ASN A 601 14.81 20.37 -5.02
CA ASN A 601 15.68 19.94 -6.13
C ASN A 601 14.87 19.54 -7.36
N LEU A 602 13.84 18.70 -7.18
CA LEU A 602 12.95 18.29 -8.27
C LEU A 602 12.27 19.50 -8.93
N ILE A 603 11.69 20.40 -8.11
CA ILE A 603 11.02 21.60 -8.61
C ILE A 603 12.00 22.48 -9.40
N LEU A 604 13.19 22.78 -8.87
CA LEU A 604 14.17 23.63 -9.55
C LEU A 604 14.66 23.06 -10.88
N VAL A 605 14.82 21.73 -10.98
CA VAL A 605 15.32 21.06 -12.17
C VAL A 605 14.25 20.97 -13.27
N PHE A 606 13.02 20.56 -12.93
CA PHE A 606 12.00 20.24 -13.92
C PHE A 606 11.03 21.39 -14.20
N MET A 607 10.81 22.31 -13.26
CA MET A 607 9.87 23.42 -13.44
C MET A 607 10.31 24.30 -14.63
N GLY A 608 11.54 24.81 -14.62
CA GLY A 608 11.99 25.76 -15.65
C GLY A 608 12.43 25.15 -16.99
N ASP A 609 12.57 23.82 -17.10
CA ASP A 609 13.25 23.18 -18.24
C ASP A 609 12.30 22.34 -19.11
N MET A 610 11.89 22.90 -20.24
CA MET A 610 11.03 22.24 -21.24
C MET A 610 11.69 21.01 -21.89
N ASN A 611 13.02 20.92 -21.89
CA ASN A 611 13.74 19.79 -22.49
C ASN A 611 13.78 18.57 -21.57
N ARG A 612 13.42 18.73 -20.29
CA ARG A 612 13.42 17.66 -19.27
C ARG A 612 12.04 17.30 -18.78
N LEU A 613 11.10 18.25 -18.84
CA LEU A 613 9.68 18.03 -18.64
C LEU A 613 8.90 18.85 -19.67
N ARG A 614 8.36 18.19 -20.68
CA ARG A 614 7.66 18.85 -21.79
C ARG A 614 6.33 19.44 -21.32
N ASN A 615 5.55 18.68 -20.55
CA ASN A 615 4.17 19.03 -20.20
C ASN A 615 4.11 20.37 -19.42
N PRO A 616 3.53 21.43 -20.03
CA PRO A 616 3.44 22.75 -19.43
C PRO A 616 2.49 22.78 -18.21
N HIS A 617 1.45 21.94 -18.20
CA HIS A 617 0.49 21.88 -17.10
C HIS A 617 1.14 21.31 -15.85
N LEU A 618 1.94 20.25 -16.02
CA LEU A 618 2.68 19.63 -14.92
C LEU A 618 3.73 20.60 -14.36
N ARG A 619 4.46 21.33 -15.22
CA ARG A 619 5.39 22.40 -14.82
C ARG A 619 4.69 23.54 -14.07
N ALA A 620 3.50 23.93 -14.50
CA ALA A 620 2.70 24.94 -13.80
C ALA A 620 2.19 24.43 -12.44
N THR A 621 1.87 23.14 -12.34
CA THR A 621 1.44 22.51 -11.09
C THR A 621 2.61 22.36 -10.11
N LEU A 622 3.85 22.20 -10.58
CA LEU A 622 5.04 22.31 -9.73
C LEU A 622 5.18 23.72 -9.13
N ALA A 623 4.88 24.77 -9.90
CA ALA A 623 4.85 26.15 -9.38
C ALA A 623 3.69 26.36 -8.38
N ASP A 624 2.53 25.75 -8.61
CA ASP A 624 1.39 25.77 -7.69
C ASP A 624 1.74 25.13 -6.34
N VAL A 625 2.38 23.95 -6.35
CA VAL A 625 2.88 23.31 -5.11
C VAL A 625 3.91 24.18 -4.40
N LEU A 626 4.77 24.89 -5.14
CA LEU A 626 5.74 25.78 -4.53
C LEU A 626 5.07 26.97 -3.81
N GLU A 627 3.93 27.46 -4.32
CA GLU A 627 3.12 28.46 -3.61
C GLU A 627 2.58 27.89 -2.28
N ASP A 628 2.08 26.65 -2.30
CA ASP A 628 1.55 25.99 -1.09
C ASP A 628 2.62 25.80 0.00
N ILE A 629 3.90 25.75 -0.37
CA ILE A 629 5.05 25.63 0.54
C ILE A 629 5.44 26.98 1.17
N LEU A 630 5.00 28.11 0.61
CA LEU A 630 5.36 29.43 1.14
C LEU A 630 4.86 29.62 2.58
N PRO A 631 5.64 30.28 3.46
CA PRO A 631 5.19 30.59 4.81
C PRO A 631 4.01 31.57 4.75
N ASN A 632 2.83 31.10 5.12
CA ASN A 632 1.60 31.89 5.12
C ASN A 632 1.50 32.80 6.36
N GLU A 633 1.45 34.12 6.17
CA GLU A 633 1.20 35.08 7.25
C GLU A 633 -0.23 35.01 7.82
N GLN A 634 -1.18 34.35 7.15
CA GLN A 634 -2.59 34.30 7.58
C GLN A 634 -2.95 33.11 8.50
N HIS A 635 -2.10 32.09 8.59
CA HIS A 635 -2.31 30.93 9.48
C HIS A 635 -1.83 31.19 10.94
N ASN A 636 -1.57 32.46 11.28
CA ASN A 636 -1.08 32.96 12.56
C ASN A 636 -1.93 32.64 13.82
N ASN A 637 -3.09 32.00 13.69
CA ASN A 637 -3.96 31.71 14.83
C ASN A 637 -3.71 30.36 15.52
N SER A 638 -2.88 29.47 14.95
CA SER A 638 -2.52 28.20 15.60
C SER A 638 -1.02 28.08 15.85
N ARG A 639 -0.59 28.56 17.03
CA ARG A 639 0.63 28.16 17.78
C ARG A 639 1.99 28.25 17.07
N ILE A 640 2.58 29.45 17.07
CA ILE A 640 3.95 29.86 17.51
C ILE A 640 5.22 29.05 17.13
N ILE A 641 5.18 27.85 16.54
CA ILE A 641 6.40 27.02 16.38
C ILE A 641 6.52 26.59 14.91
N ASN A 642 7.55 27.09 14.22
CA ASN A 642 8.12 26.61 12.93
C ASN A 642 7.87 27.38 11.60
N ASN A 643 7.49 28.66 11.60
CA ASN A 643 7.64 29.47 10.36
C ASN A 643 9.12 29.64 9.93
N SER A 644 10.08 29.39 10.83
CA SER A 644 11.50 29.58 10.57
C SER A 644 12.06 28.68 9.48
N TYR A 645 11.59 27.43 9.36
CA TYR A 645 12.26 26.46 8.48
C TYR A 645 11.88 26.62 7.00
N THR A 646 10.60 26.85 6.69
CA THR A 646 10.19 27.11 5.31
C THR A 646 10.84 28.38 4.76
N GLU A 647 11.03 29.39 5.62
CA GLU A 647 11.73 30.61 5.27
C GLU A 647 13.24 30.40 5.06
N THR A 648 13.90 29.56 5.87
CA THR A 648 15.33 29.25 5.68
C THR A 648 15.61 28.56 4.35
N ILE A 649 14.68 27.77 3.81
CA ILE A 649 14.80 27.21 2.45
C ILE A 649 14.96 28.33 1.42
N PHE A 650 14.13 29.37 1.49
CA PHE A 650 14.17 30.45 0.51
C PHE A 650 15.36 31.41 0.67
N GLN A 651 16.00 31.40 1.85
CA GLN A 651 17.16 32.23 2.17
C GLN A 651 18.50 31.50 1.97
N GLU A 652 18.64 30.32 2.56
CA GLU A 652 19.93 29.64 2.78
C GLU A 652 20.19 28.50 1.80
N TYR A 653 19.14 27.95 1.16
CA TYR A 653 19.32 26.81 0.27
C TYR A 653 20.27 27.15 -0.91
N PRO A 654 21.29 26.32 -1.21
CA PRO A 654 22.37 26.72 -2.11
C PRO A 654 21.90 27.14 -3.51
N LEU A 655 21.02 26.34 -4.11
CA LEU A 655 20.58 26.48 -5.51
C LEU A 655 19.31 27.33 -5.67
N ILE A 656 18.76 27.86 -4.57
CA ILE A 656 17.48 28.58 -4.60
C ILE A 656 17.54 29.86 -5.42
N GLU A 657 18.72 30.43 -5.63
CA GLU A 657 18.90 31.63 -6.45
C GLU A 657 18.51 31.44 -7.92
N HIS A 658 18.40 30.21 -8.40
CA HIS A 658 17.93 29.92 -9.75
C HIS A 658 16.41 29.91 -9.88
N LEU A 659 15.68 29.93 -8.75
CA LEU A 659 14.22 29.88 -8.72
C LEU A 659 13.55 31.00 -9.51
N PRO A 660 13.96 32.29 -9.41
CA PRO A 660 13.35 33.35 -10.20
C PRO A 660 13.42 33.08 -11.70
N ARG A 661 14.55 32.60 -12.21
CA ARG A 661 14.70 32.26 -13.64
C ARG A 661 13.74 31.15 -14.05
N ALA A 662 13.69 30.06 -13.27
CA ALA A 662 12.81 28.94 -13.54
C ALA A 662 11.32 29.34 -13.56
N LEU A 663 10.90 30.25 -12.66
CA LEU A 663 9.54 30.79 -12.65
C LEU A 663 9.23 31.59 -13.93
N LEU A 664 10.15 32.46 -14.36
CA LEU A 664 9.96 33.22 -15.60
C LEU A 664 9.90 32.31 -16.83
N ASP A 665 10.73 31.27 -16.87
CA ASP A 665 10.72 30.26 -17.94
C ASP A 665 9.34 29.57 -18.05
N VAL A 666 8.76 29.10 -16.92
CA VAL A 666 7.42 28.50 -16.95
C VAL A 666 6.36 29.51 -17.34
N PHE A 667 6.40 30.70 -16.75
CA PHE A 667 5.45 31.78 -17.03
C PHE A 667 5.31 32.07 -18.52
N VAL A 668 6.46 32.16 -19.21
CA VAL A 668 6.52 32.39 -20.65
C VAL A 668 6.10 31.15 -21.44
N SER A 669 6.48 29.94 -20.99
CA SER A 669 6.17 28.70 -21.71
C SER A 669 4.68 28.35 -21.75
N ILE A 670 3.89 28.78 -20.75
CA ILE A 670 2.43 28.60 -20.73
C ILE A 670 1.74 29.35 -21.88
N GLU A 671 2.36 30.39 -22.45
CA GLU A 671 1.76 31.11 -23.57
C GLU A 671 1.91 30.36 -24.91
N LEU A 672 3.05 29.69 -25.09
CA LEU A 672 3.44 29.05 -26.35
C LEU A 672 2.63 27.79 -26.68
N THR A 673 1.82 27.30 -25.76
CA THR A 673 1.09 26.01 -25.84
C THR A 673 -0.28 26.14 -26.50
N GLY A 674 -0.44 27.14 -27.39
CA GLY A 674 -1.67 27.75 -27.92
C GLY A 674 -2.76 26.88 -28.54
N GLN A 675 -2.78 25.56 -28.34
CA GLN A 675 -3.85 24.65 -28.77
C GLN A 675 -4.48 23.80 -27.65
N GLY A 676 -3.92 23.76 -26.43
CA GLY A 676 -4.40 22.89 -25.35
C GLY A 676 -4.95 23.56 -24.09
N VAL A 677 -4.64 24.84 -23.84
CA VAL A 677 -5.02 25.55 -22.61
C VAL A 677 -6.15 26.53 -22.89
N ALA A 678 -7.30 26.35 -22.24
CA ALA A 678 -8.37 27.35 -22.31
C ALA A 678 -7.81 28.70 -21.85
N PHE A 679 -8.12 29.78 -22.56
CA PHE A 679 -7.52 31.09 -22.34
C PHE A 679 -7.57 31.53 -20.85
N GLU A 680 -8.68 31.25 -20.15
CA GLU A 680 -8.86 31.52 -18.72
C GLU A 680 -7.95 30.69 -17.79
N GLN A 681 -7.58 29.46 -18.18
CA GLN A 681 -6.72 28.59 -17.38
C GLN A 681 -5.28 29.11 -17.29
N LYS A 682 -4.81 29.88 -18.28
CA LYS A 682 -3.48 30.49 -18.27
C LYS A 682 -3.28 31.39 -17.05
N PHE A 683 -4.30 32.16 -16.68
CA PHE A 683 -4.26 33.03 -15.49
C PHE A 683 -4.24 32.24 -14.19
N ASN A 684 -4.96 31.11 -14.13
CA ASN A 684 -4.89 30.21 -12.97
C ASN A 684 -3.48 29.67 -12.76
N TYR A 685 -2.77 29.29 -13.83
CA TYR A 685 -1.39 28.84 -13.74
C TYR A 685 -0.38 29.94 -13.38
N ARG A 686 -0.65 31.20 -13.79
CA ARG A 686 0.22 32.34 -13.47
C ARG A 686 0.00 32.88 -12.05
N ARG A 687 -1.20 32.70 -11.48
CA ARG A 687 -1.54 33.19 -10.13
C ARG A 687 -0.54 32.75 -9.04
N PRO A 688 -0.15 31.48 -8.92
CA PRO A 688 0.85 31.05 -7.96
C PRO A 688 2.19 31.76 -8.13
N MET A 689 2.63 31.91 -9.38
CA MET A 689 3.92 32.52 -9.72
C MET A 689 4.00 33.98 -9.26
N TYR A 690 2.90 34.72 -9.33
CA TYR A 690 2.84 36.09 -8.83
C TYR A 690 3.12 36.17 -7.33
N ASN A 691 2.51 35.29 -6.54
CA ASN A 691 2.71 35.26 -5.09
C ASN A 691 4.12 34.83 -4.72
N ILE A 692 4.69 33.87 -5.46
CA ILE A 692 6.07 33.44 -5.26
C ILE A 692 7.03 34.57 -5.61
N LEU A 693 6.86 35.26 -6.74
CA LEU A 693 7.73 36.38 -7.13
C LEU A 693 7.68 37.52 -6.10
N GLU A 694 6.49 37.89 -5.62
CA GLU A 694 6.32 38.89 -4.55
C GLU A 694 7.05 38.47 -3.26
N TYR A 695 6.95 37.20 -2.88
CA TYR A 695 7.67 36.69 -1.71
C TYR A 695 9.19 36.68 -1.90
N LEU A 696 9.68 36.18 -3.05
CA LEU A 696 11.12 36.16 -3.37
C LEU A 696 11.72 37.56 -3.44
N TRP A 697 10.92 38.55 -3.83
CA TRP A 697 11.35 39.95 -3.89
C TRP A 697 11.76 40.50 -2.52
N LYS A 698 11.36 39.88 -1.41
CA LYS A 698 11.81 40.25 -0.04
C LYS A 698 13.32 40.02 0.16
N PHE A 699 13.97 39.12 -0.60
CA PHE A 699 15.37 38.72 -0.40
C PHE A 699 16.34 39.26 -1.46
N ASP A 700 17.49 39.79 -1.03
CA ASP A 700 18.50 40.36 -1.93
C ASP A 700 19.06 39.37 -2.96
N LYS A 701 19.30 38.12 -2.56
CA LYS A 701 19.87 37.08 -3.43
C LYS A 701 19.02 36.87 -4.69
N HIS A 702 17.70 36.84 -4.54
CA HIS A 702 16.74 36.68 -5.64
C HIS A 702 16.58 37.95 -6.47
N ARG A 703 16.53 39.12 -5.82
CA ARG A 703 16.50 40.43 -6.50
C ARG A 703 17.68 40.60 -7.46
N ILE A 704 18.88 40.19 -7.03
CA ILE A 704 20.10 40.26 -7.87
C ILE A 704 19.94 39.41 -9.14
N GLN A 705 19.35 38.22 -9.04
CA GLN A 705 19.17 37.33 -10.20
C GLN A 705 18.16 37.88 -11.21
N ILE A 706 17.06 38.48 -10.73
CA ILE A 706 16.12 39.19 -11.61
C ILE A 706 16.79 40.38 -12.30
N LYS A 707 17.59 41.18 -11.57
CA LYS A 707 18.37 42.29 -12.14
C LYS A 707 19.36 41.82 -13.21
N LYS A 708 20.01 40.66 -13.02
CA LYS A 708 20.89 40.05 -14.04
C LYS A 708 20.12 39.69 -15.31
N LEU A 709 18.93 39.10 -15.18
CA LEU A 709 18.07 38.77 -16.33
C LEU A 709 17.59 40.03 -17.07
N ALA A 710 17.25 41.09 -16.34
CA ALA A 710 16.88 42.38 -16.91
C ALA A 710 18.05 43.02 -17.67
N ALA A 711 19.24 43.10 -17.06
CA ALA A 711 20.43 43.65 -17.71
C ALA A 711 20.87 42.83 -18.94
N TYR A 712 20.68 41.51 -18.92
CA TYR A 712 20.88 40.66 -20.10
C TYR A 712 19.88 41.00 -21.20
N ALA A 713 18.59 41.12 -20.86
CA ALA A 713 17.55 41.51 -21.80
C ALA A 713 17.80 42.87 -22.47
N GLU A 714 18.26 43.88 -21.72
CA GLU A 714 18.58 45.20 -22.27
C GLU A 714 19.73 45.16 -23.29
N ARG A 715 20.74 44.32 -23.06
CA ARG A 715 21.88 44.16 -23.98
C ARG A 715 21.53 43.38 -25.25
N HIS A 716 20.55 42.51 -25.16
CA HIS A 716 20.13 41.58 -26.20
C HIS A 716 18.75 41.94 -26.78
N ILE A 717 18.38 43.22 -26.74
CA ILE A 717 17.05 43.69 -27.18
C ILE A 717 16.86 43.54 -28.70
N ASP A 718 17.95 43.61 -29.46
CA ASP A 718 17.98 43.52 -30.93
C ASP A 718 18.17 42.08 -31.43
N ASP A 719 18.26 41.09 -30.53
CA ASP A 719 18.39 39.69 -30.91
C ASP A 719 17.11 39.20 -31.61
N ALA A 720 17.28 38.30 -32.60
CA ALA A 720 16.16 37.77 -33.37
C ALA A 720 15.10 37.06 -32.51
N GLU A 721 15.53 36.43 -31.41
CA GLU A 721 14.64 35.89 -30.38
C GLU A 721 14.69 36.79 -29.15
N ALA A 722 13.55 37.35 -28.78
CA ALA A 722 13.45 38.21 -27.61
C ALA A 722 13.91 37.46 -26.33
N PRO A 723 14.84 38.04 -25.55
CA PRO A 723 15.28 37.47 -24.28
C PRO A 723 14.13 37.16 -23.32
N LEU A 724 14.34 36.14 -22.46
CA LEU A 724 13.34 35.64 -21.52
C LEU A 724 12.63 36.75 -20.73
N PHE A 725 13.40 37.69 -20.18
CA PHE A 725 12.85 38.77 -19.36
C PHE A 725 11.96 39.73 -20.17
N LEU A 726 12.32 40.06 -21.41
CA LEU A 726 11.45 40.89 -22.27
C LEU A 726 10.16 40.18 -22.62
N ARG A 727 10.23 38.88 -22.92
CA ARG A 727 9.04 38.05 -23.17
C ARG A 727 8.11 38.02 -21.96
N PHE A 728 8.68 37.84 -20.76
CA PHE A 728 7.93 37.90 -19.51
C PHE A 728 7.22 39.25 -19.33
N ILE A 729 7.94 40.37 -19.47
CA ILE A 729 7.35 41.71 -19.32
C ILE A 729 6.24 41.95 -20.35
N ASN A 730 6.44 41.55 -21.61
CA ASN A 730 5.42 41.68 -22.64
C ASN A 730 4.13 40.92 -22.25
N LEU A 731 4.26 39.67 -21.79
CA LEU A 731 3.11 38.87 -21.34
C LEU A 731 2.45 39.48 -20.09
N LEU A 732 3.23 39.95 -19.12
CA LEU A 732 2.72 40.63 -17.94
C LEU A 732 1.94 41.91 -18.29
N MET A 733 2.40 42.66 -19.31
CA MET A 733 1.71 43.84 -19.80
C MET A 733 0.38 43.48 -20.46
N ASN A 734 0.37 42.46 -21.32
CA ASN A 734 -0.83 41.97 -21.99
C ASN A 734 -1.87 41.44 -20.98
N ASP A 735 -1.44 40.66 -19.99
CA ASP A 735 -2.30 40.14 -18.92
C ASP A 735 -2.95 41.27 -18.14
N ALA A 736 -2.19 42.30 -17.76
CA ALA A 736 -2.74 43.42 -16.99
C ALA A 736 -3.81 44.19 -17.76
N ASN A 737 -3.58 44.44 -19.05
CA ASN A 737 -4.53 45.14 -19.90
C ASN A 737 -5.82 44.31 -20.04
N PHE A 738 -5.66 43.03 -20.39
CA PHE A 738 -6.79 42.12 -20.55
C PHE A 738 -7.61 41.95 -19.26
N LEU A 739 -6.95 41.66 -18.13
CA LEU A 739 -7.63 41.43 -16.86
C LEU A 739 -8.39 42.66 -16.38
N LEU A 740 -7.86 43.87 -16.62
CA LEU A 740 -8.52 45.11 -16.26
C LEU A 740 -9.75 45.37 -17.13
N ASP A 741 -9.62 45.24 -18.45
CA ASP A 741 -10.72 45.46 -19.39
C ASP A 741 -11.88 44.48 -19.17
N GLU A 742 -11.58 43.20 -18.98
CA GLU A 742 -12.58 42.18 -18.64
C GLU A 742 -13.22 42.44 -17.27
N ALA A 743 -12.41 42.77 -16.24
CA ALA A 743 -12.94 43.08 -14.92
C ALA A 743 -13.94 44.25 -14.96
N LEU A 744 -13.63 45.31 -15.71
CA LEU A 744 -14.54 46.44 -15.90
C LEU A 744 -15.80 46.06 -16.69
N THR A 745 -15.66 45.23 -17.73
CA THR A 745 -16.78 44.73 -18.52
C THR A 745 -17.74 43.90 -17.67
N TYR A 746 -17.21 42.98 -16.84
CA TYR A 746 -18.02 42.21 -15.91
C TYR A 746 -18.66 43.07 -14.82
N MET A 747 -17.96 44.09 -14.31
CA MET A 747 -18.54 45.04 -13.35
C MET A 747 -19.66 45.89 -13.96
N ALA A 748 -19.52 46.33 -15.21
CA ALA A 748 -20.58 47.04 -15.93
C ALA A 748 -21.81 46.15 -16.15
N ARG A 749 -21.59 44.87 -16.51
CA ARG A 749 -22.67 43.87 -16.62
C ARG A 749 -23.37 43.63 -15.29
N LEU A 750 -22.62 43.44 -14.20
CA LEU A 750 -23.18 43.28 -12.85
C LEU A 750 -24.02 44.49 -12.46
N ARG A 751 -23.56 45.70 -12.77
CA ARG A 751 -24.32 46.91 -12.50
C ARG A 751 -25.62 46.95 -13.32
N ALA A 752 -25.57 46.62 -14.61
CA ALA A 752 -26.77 46.55 -15.44
C ALA A 752 -27.78 45.51 -14.93
N ASP A 753 -27.30 44.32 -14.56
CA ASP A 753 -28.12 43.25 -13.99
C ASP A 753 -28.72 43.65 -12.63
N GLN A 754 -27.93 44.34 -11.78
CA GLN A 754 -28.41 44.87 -10.50
C GLN A 754 -29.46 45.97 -10.69
N GLU A 755 -29.25 46.89 -11.61
CA GLU A 755 -30.22 47.94 -11.93
C GLU A 755 -31.52 47.33 -12.52
N ALA A 756 -31.43 46.30 -13.36
CA ALA A 756 -32.60 45.55 -13.85
C ALA A 756 -33.37 44.85 -12.71
N LYS A 757 -32.65 44.30 -11.73
CA LYS A 757 -33.23 43.71 -10.54
C LYS A 757 -33.94 44.76 -9.66
N GLU A 758 -33.31 45.91 -9.46
CA GLU A 758 -33.85 47.03 -8.67
C GLU A 758 -35.08 47.67 -9.35
N ARG A 759 -35.13 47.71 -10.68
CA ARG A 759 -36.31 48.15 -11.46
C ARG A 759 -37.49 47.17 -11.40
N GLY A 760 -37.30 45.99 -10.81
CA GLY A 760 -38.36 44.98 -10.66
C GLY A 760 -38.58 44.10 -11.91
N GLU A 761 -37.78 44.25 -12.96
CA GLU A 761 -37.90 43.47 -14.21
C GLU A 761 -37.79 41.96 -13.94
N TRP A 762 -37.03 41.57 -12.93
CA TRP A 762 -36.84 40.16 -12.55
C TRP A 762 -38.07 39.56 -11.84
N ASN A 763 -38.93 40.40 -11.25
CA ASN A 763 -40.15 39.96 -10.59
C ASN A 763 -41.28 39.68 -11.60
N GLU A 764 -41.19 40.25 -12.81
CA GLU A 764 -42.14 40.04 -13.89
C GLU A 764 -41.85 38.75 -14.70
N MET A 765 -40.67 38.16 -14.50
CA MET A 765 -40.23 36.96 -15.22
C MET A 765 -40.69 35.66 -14.53
N PRO A 766 -40.87 34.57 -15.30
CA PRO A 766 -41.14 33.24 -14.74
C PRO A 766 -40.06 32.79 -13.74
N ASP A 767 -40.47 32.10 -12.67
CA ASP A 767 -39.58 31.70 -11.56
C ASP A 767 -38.30 30.97 -12.02
N LYS A 768 -38.40 30.13 -13.06
CA LYS A 768 -37.27 29.38 -13.61
C LYS A 768 -36.23 30.30 -14.29
N GLN A 769 -36.68 31.29 -15.06
CA GLN A 769 -35.81 32.26 -15.71
C GLN A 769 -35.18 33.21 -14.67
N ARG A 770 -35.94 33.60 -13.64
CA ARG A 770 -35.42 34.39 -12.52
C ARG A 770 -34.28 33.65 -11.78
N GLN A 771 -34.45 32.35 -11.53
CA GLN A 771 -33.39 31.54 -10.92
C GLN A 771 -32.15 31.42 -11.81
N GLU A 772 -32.32 31.24 -13.12
CA GLU A 772 -31.19 31.21 -14.08
C GLU A 772 -30.43 32.54 -14.13
N LEU A 773 -31.14 33.67 -14.12
CA LEU A 773 -30.54 35.00 -14.07
C LEU A 773 -29.80 35.26 -12.74
N GLU A 774 -30.39 34.89 -11.61
CA GLU A 774 -29.74 35.00 -10.29
C GLU A 774 -28.47 34.14 -10.22
N ASN A 775 -28.52 32.91 -10.73
CA ASN A 775 -27.34 32.04 -10.82
C ASN A 775 -26.25 32.65 -11.73
N THR A 776 -26.66 33.23 -12.85
CA THR A 776 -25.75 33.90 -13.79
C THR A 776 -25.12 35.15 -13.17
N PHE A 777 -25.90 35.95 -12.44
CA PHE A 777 -25.43 37.12 -11.71
C PHE A 777 -24.41 36.74 -10.64
N GLN A 778 -24.70 35.72 -9.82
CA GLN A 778 -23.76 35.23 -8.82
C GLN A 778 -22.48 34.67 -9.45
N ARG A 779 -22.59 33.92 -10.55
CA ARG A 779 -21.44 33.41 -11.31
C ARG A 779 -20.58 34.57 -11.84
N THR A 780 -21.22 35.56 -12.45
CA THR A 780 -20.57 36.76 -12.98
C THR A 780 -19.86 37.53 -11.87
N GLY A 781 -20.48 37.64 -10.69
CA GLY A 781 -19.90 38.25 -9.50
C GLY A 781 -18.60 37.58 -9.05
N ARG A 782 -18.56 36.23 -9.07
CA ARG A 782 -17.36 35.46 -8.73
C ARG A 782 -16.23 35.69 -9.74
N ILE A 783 -16.55 35.67 -11.04
CA ILE A 783 -15.58 35.91 -12.12
C ILE A 783 -15.03 37.33 -12.03
N ALA A 784 -15.89 38.34 -11.90
CA ALA A 784 -15.48 39.74 -11.76
C ALA A 784 -14.52 39.94 -10.58
N ARG A 785 -14.83 39.30 -9.43
CA ARG A 785 -13.96 39.36 -8.25
C ARG A 785 -12.60 38.72 -8.51
N TYR A 786 -12.58 37.55 -9.14
CA TYR A 786 -11.34 36.86 -9.50
C TYR A 786 -10.46 37.72 -10.43
N MET A 787 -11.05 38.26 -11.50
CA MET A 787 -10.32 39.10 -12.47
C MET A 787 -9.77 40.37 -11.83
N ASN A 788 -10.53 41.02 -10.93
CA ASN A 788 -10.03 42.17 -10.19
C ASN A 788 -8.85 41.82 -9.26
N ILE A 789 -8.93 40.71 -8.52
CA ILE A 789 -7.82 40.27 -7.66
C ILE A 789 -6.56 40.00 -8.50
N MET A 790 -6.72 39.32 -9.64
CA MET A 790 -5.62 39.03 -10.55
C MET A 790 -5.03 40.31 -11.14
N GLY A 791 -5.87 41.23 -11.63
CA GLY A 791 -5.44 42.52 -12.16
C GLY A 791 -4.66 43.34 -11.12
N ILE A 792 -5.10 43.36 -9.86
CA ILE A 792 -4.38 44.01 -8.76
C ILE A 792 -3.01 43.36 -8.55
N LYS A 793 -2.92 42.03 -8.48
CA LYS A 793 -1.64 41.32 -8.31
C LYS A 793 -0.67 41.60 -9.45
N THR A 794 -1.14 41.55 -10.69
CA THR A 794 -0.34 41.86 -11.88
C THR A 794 0.16 43.31 -11.86
N VAL A 795 -0.68 44.26 -11.44
CA VAL A 795 -0.28 45.68 -11.30
C VAL A 795 0.69 45.87 -10.14
N ASN A 796 0.54 45.17 -9.02
CA ASN A 796 1.46 45.26 -7.88
C ASN A 796 2.87 44.83 -8.24
N ILE A 797 3.02 43.77 -9.04
CA ILE A 797 4.32 43.34 -9.58
C ILE A 797 4.98 44.42 -10.44
N LYS A 798 4.18 45.22 -11.17
CA LYS A 798 4.71 46.39 -11.89
C LYS A 798 5.03 47.57 -10.96
N ARG A 799 4.30 47.67 -9.84
CA ARG A 799 4.29 48.83 -8.94
C ARG A 799 5.34 48.78 -7.85
N GLU A 800 6.01 47.65 -7.60
CA GLU A 800 7.19 47.59 -6.73
C GLU A 800 8.31 48.44 -7.35
N LYS A 801 8.15 49.75 -7.19
CA LYS A 801 9.18 50.74 -7.34
C LYS A 801 10.33 50.28 -6.46
N PRO A 802 11.58 50.38 -6.95
CA PRO A 802 12.71 50.24 -6.06
C PRO A 802 12.51 51.26 -4.93
N TYR A 803 12.43 50.78 -3.69
CA TYR A 803 12.97 51.54 -2.57
C TYR A 803 14.49 51.62 -2.78
N CYS A 804 14.90 52.35 -3.82
CA CYS A 804 16.17 53.02 -3.96
C CYS A 804 15.85 54.50 -3.73
N GLN A 805 15.64 54.84 -2.46
CA GLN A 805 16.12 56.12 -1.98
C GLN A 805 17.34 55.80 -1.14
N GLU A 806 18.45 56.42 -1.57
CA GLU A 806 19.84 56.38 -1.09
C GLU A 806 20.73 55.28 -1.65
#